data_AF-A0AAN8TJ08-F1
#
_entry.id   AF-A0AAN8TJ08-F1
#
_cell.length_a   1.000
_cell.length_b   1.000
_cell.length_c   1.000
_cell.angle_alpha   90.00
_cell.angle_beta   90.00
_cell.angle_gamma   90.00
#
_symmetry.space_group_name_H-M   'P 1'
#
loop_
_entity.id
_entity.type
_entity.pdbx_description
1 polymer ?
#
loop_
_entity_poly.entity_id
_entity_poly.type
_entity_poly.pdbx_seq_one_letter_code
_entity_poly.pdbx_strand_id
1 'polypeptide(L)'
;MATQYNLSLIIKNPSNEDEFLLVKQNPPPKFNDPEYDSFSDSPLWDLPSSPLLPLDSPSDYQFSIQVPESFSDEVDLSKFDLNSAIHKVLEQVELEDIPLEWKFMKYVQEPEFGPGLPVKTVYIIGTLGPKNGKLKDVEFCKWMTTEGCISMLAEVKPCSDRVGSMVVVGLLNDSTKSGTWKLPPTLKCQEYPLGVKIIPMESRTAKPFRTTNLIVFLPEGNANERDDGFIAHGEALIVDPGCKSASYEQLKEIIAALPRKLVVFVTHHHNDHVDGLSVVQKYSPDARLLAHENTIRRIRKDDWSLSYVSVSGSEEICIGNQKLRIILAPGHTDGHMALLHVSTNSLIVGDHCVGQGSALLDSASGGNMQDYFQTTYKFIELSPHALIPMHGRTNMWPKHMLCGYLKNRRNRESTILMAIENGAKTLFDIVAYTYADVDRSLWFYASLNVRLHVDHLAVQNKLPSDFSLENFNRSCAEFAGMKKTSFSLGDANKSCSGRQNSSRELITGWFQVIFSLIVPEALGEAKIVIYEDFYLPHQSPIYNLSISTHLFCNSSSPNSSSNRSMELNDVWHSMNDEELMWRASMVVQWGRSTMIDAERRLLANALLDISNERFILLSESCIPLFNFTTIYTYLTNSDQSFLGSFDDPRKIGRGRYNKRMYPNITLSDWRKGSQWFEVHRERAIKIVSDVTYYPVFKKHCVPPCYMDEHYLPTLVNKVCPRLTSNRSITWADWSGGGSHPMTFLKKDVTEKFLESVGSELNCSYNGKMSSICFLFGRKFHPSTLQPVLRIAPTLLGFG
;
A
#
# COMPACT_ATOMS: atom_id res chain seq x y z
N MET A 1 -14.17 1.71 -4.09
CA MET A 1 -13.97 0.41 -3.41
C MET A 1 -15.35 -0.17 -3.15
N ALA A 2 -15.64 -1.37 -3.68
CA ALA A 2 -16.92 -2.02 -3.41
C ALA A 2 -16.94 -2.57 -1.98
N THR A 3 -18.08 -2.45 -1.28
CA THR A 3 -18.31 -3.07 0.03
C THR A 3 -18.07 -4.58 -0.05
N GLN A 4 -17.31 -5.14 0.90
CA GLN A 4 -16.99 -6.58 0.90
C GLN A 4 -18.09 -7.37 1.61
N TYR A 5 -18.78 -8.24 0.86
CA TYR A 5 -19.74 -9.20 1.41
C TYR A 5 -19.11 -10.60 1.49
N ASN A 6 -19.45 -11.34 2.53
CA ASN A 6 -19.00 -12.72 2.76
C ASN A 6 -20.22 -13.61 3.04
N LEU A 7 -20.18 -14.85 2.56
CA LEU A 7 -21.16 -15.88 2.88
C LEU A 7 -20.49 -16.95 3.75
N SER A 8 -21.07 -17.25 4.90
CA SER A 8 -20.63 -18.33 5.80
C SER A 8 -21.73 -19.39 5.92
N LEU A 9 -21.34 -20.67 5.79
CA LEU A 9 -22.27 -21.80 5.85
C LEU A 9 -22.18 -22.50 7.21
N ILE A 10 -23.33 -22.74 7.83
CA ILE A 10 -23.49 -23.62 8.98
C ILE A 10 -24.07 -24.94 8.46
N ILE A 11 -23.21 -25.94 8.32
CA ILE A 11 -23.60 -27.26 7.81
C ILE A 11 -23.83 -28.17 9.01
N LYS A 12 -25.06 -28.65 9.21
CA LYS A 12 -25.44 -29.50 10.34
C LYS A 12 -25.18 -30.99 10.07
N ASN A 13 -24.73 -31.72 11.09
CA ASN A 13 -24.48 -33.16 10.99
C ASN A 13 -25.83 -33.93 10.91
N PRO A 14 -26.02 -34.83 9.93
CA PRO A 14 -27.25 -35.61 9.80
C PRO A 14 -27.47 -36.62 10.94
N SER A 15 -26.38 -37.00 11.62
CA SER A 15 -26.39 -38.01 12.70
C SER A 15 -26.42 -37.38 14.09
N ASN A 16 -26.17 -36.08 14.21
CA ASN A 16 -26.17 -35.34 15.47
C ASN A 16 -26.52 -33.86 15.22
N GLU A 17 -27.77 -33.46 15.48
CA GLU A 17 -28.25 -32.10 15.18
C GLU A 17 -27.52 -30.98 15.96
N ASP A 18 -26.83 -31.34 17.06
CA ASP A 18 -26.04 -30.41 17.87
C ASP A 18 -24.68 -30.08 17.22
N GLU A 19 -24.24 -30.88 16.25
CA GLU A 19 -22.96 -30.71 15.58
C GLU A 19 -23.08 -29.89 14.28
N PHE A 20 -22.04 -29.11 14.03
CA PHE A 20 -21.83 -28.39 12.77
C PHE A 20 -20.40 -28.57 12.26
N LEU A 21 -20.22 -28.39 10.96
CA LEU A 21 -18.95 -28.61 10.30
C LEU A 21 -18.04 -27.39 10.42
N LEU A 22 -16.81 -27.62 10.86
CA LEU A 22 -15.71 -26.65 10.80
C LEU A 22 -14.67 -27.08 9.79
N VAL A 23 -14.03 -26.10 9.15
CA VAL A 23 -12.90 -26.32 8.24
C VAL A 23 -11.63 -25.70 8.79
N LYS A 24 -10.53 -26.42 8.59
CA LYS A 24 -9.19 -25.96 8.94
C LYS A 24 -8.81 -24.80 8.01
N GLN A 25 -8.52 -23.65 8.61
CA GLN A 25 -8.15 -22.45 7.88
C GLN A 25 -6.70 -22.55 7.41
N ASN A 26 -6.45 -22.10 6.18
CA ASN A 26 -5.10 -22.01 5.64
C ASN A 26 -4.35 -20.86 6.33
N PRO A 27 -3.12 -21.12 6.83
CA PRO A 27 -2.28 -20.04 7.34
C PRO A 27 -1.89 -19.09 6.18
N PRO A 28 -1.50 -17.84 6.49
CA PRO A 28 -0.99 -16.93 5.48
C PRO A 28 0.27 -17.48 4.79
N PRO A 29 0.63 -16.98 3.59
CA PRO A 29 1.80 -17.44 2.86
C PRO A 29 3.09 -17.37 3.69
N LYS A 30 3.92 -18.40 3.55
CA LYS A 30 5.25 -18.46 4.18
C LYS A 30 6.16 -17.33 3.69
N PHE A 31 7.14 -17.00 4.52
CA PHE A 31 8.12 -15.96 4.21
C PHE A 31 9.24 -16.43 3.28
N ASN A 32 9.36 -17.74 3.05
CA ASN A 32 10.51 -18.36 2.38
C ASN A 32 11.83 -18.05 3.12
N ASP A 33 11.76 -18.06 4.44
CA ASP A 33 12.87 -17.79 5.35
C ASP A 33 12.82 -18.82 6.49
N PRO A 34 13.79 -19.75 6.58
CA PRO A 34 13.74 -20.84 7.55
C PRO A 34 13.65 -20.40 9.01
N GLU A 35 14.21 -19.23 9.36
CA GLU A 35 14.12 -18.70 10.73
C GLU A 35 12.67 -18.37 11.07
N TYR A 36 12.03 -17.54 10.25
CA TYR A 36 10.66 -17.09 10.49
C TYR A 36 9.61 -18.16 10.23
N ASP A 37 9.81 -19.01 9.23
CA ASP A 37 8.90 -20.11 8.89
C ASP A 37 8.96 -21.26 9.92
N SER A 38 9.93 -21.25 10.84
CA SER A 38 9.97 -22.18 11.97
C SER A 38 8.92 -21.86 13.05
N PHE A 39 8.45 -20.62 13.11
CA PHE A 39 7.41 -20.20 14.04
C PHE A 39 6.03 -20.41 13.41
N SER A 40 5.37 -21.53 13.75
CA SER A 40 4.03 -21.85 13.28
C SER A 40 2.95 -21.56 14.33
N ASP A 41 1.88 -20.91 13.89
CA ASP A 41 0.63 -20.82 14.65
C ASP A 41 -0.08 -22.18 14.70
N SER A 42 -0.82 -22.43 15.80
CA SER A 42 -1.63 -23.65 15.92
C SER A 42 -2.76 -23.68 14.88
N PRO A 43 -3.28 -24.88 14.53
CA PRO A 43 -4.42 -25.02 13.64
C PRO A 43 -5.61 -24.16 14.06
N LEU A 44 -6.19 -23.44 13.10
CA LEU A 44 -7.37 -22.62 13.28
C LEU A 44 -8.55 -23.29 12.57
N TRP A 45 -9.65 -23.49 13.28
CA TRP A 45 -10.87 -24.09 12.76
C TRP A 45 -11.99 -23.06 12.78
N ASP A 46 -12.63 -22.82 11.65
CA ASP A 46 -13.72 -21.83 11.55
C ASP A 46 -14.82 -22.34 10.63
N LEU A 47 -15.94 -21.61 10.57
CA LEU A 47 -17.01 -21.92 9.63
C LEU A 47 -16.51 -21.79 8.18
N PRO A 48 -16.90 -22.71 7.29
CA PRO A 48 -16.53 -22.61 5.88
C PRO A 48 -17.23 -21.38 5.26
N SER A 49 -16.49 -20.63 4.43
CA SER A 49 -16.97 -19.33 3.93
C SER A 49 -16.36 -18.95 2.57
N SER A 50 -17.02 -18.06 1.84
CA SER A 50 -16.58 -17.54 0.55
C SER A 50 -17.03 -16.09 0.36
N PRO A 51 -16.22 -15.24 -0.30
CA PRO A 51 -16.68 -13.92 -0.75
C PRO A 51 -17.99 -14.04 -1.53
N LEU A 52 -18.91 -13.13 -1.24
CA LEU A 52 -20.22 -13.05 -1.88
C LEU A 52 -20.17 -11.93 -2.92
N LEU A 53 -20.09 -12.32 -4.19
CA LEU A 53 -19.90 -11.40 -5.32
C LEU A 53 -21.24 -10.87 -5.83
N PRO A 54 -21.32 -9.59 -6.25
CA PRO A 54 -22.52 -9.05 -6.87
C PRO A 54 -22.79 -9.72 -8.23
N LEU A 55 -24.06 -9.81 -8.62
CA LEU A 55 -24.50 -10.28 -9.94
C LEU A 55 -24.43 -9.14 -10.96
N ASP A 56 -23.85 -9.43 -12.13
CA ASP A 56 -23.88 -8.51 -13.28
C ASP A 56 -25.24 -8.53 -14.01
N SER A 57 -26.02 -9.61 -13.86
CA SER A 57 -27.39 -9.75 -14.36
C SER A 57 -28.17 -10.81 -13.55
N PRO A 58 -29.52 -10.71 -13.41
CA PRO A 58 -30.32 -11.72 -12.72
C PRO A 58 -30.15 -13.10 -13.39
N SER A 59 -29.83 -14.12 -12.61
CA SER A 59 -29.70 -15.50 -13.08
C SER A 59 -30.97 -16.30 -12.70
N ASP A 60 -31.54 -17.02 -13.65
CA ASP A 60 -32.76 -17.84 -13.47
C ASP A 60 -32.57 -19.05 -12.53
N TYR A 61 -31.33 -19.38 -12.15
CA TYR A 61 -31.00 -20.60 -11.38
C TYR A 61 -30.61 -20.35 -9.92
N GLN A 62 -30.91 -19.19 -9.34
CA GLN A 62 -30.43 -18.82 -8.01
C GLN A 62 -31.17 -19.55 -6.87
N PHE A 63 -30.45 -20.00 -5.83
CA PHE A 63 -31.08 -20.40 -4.57
C PHE A 63 -31.99 -19.27 -4.04
N SER A 64 -33.27 -19.56 -3.85
CA SER A 64 -34.19 -18.61 -3.20
C SER A 64 -34.10 -18.79 -1.69
N ILE A 65 -33.28 -17.95 -1.04
CA ILE A 65 -33.19 -17.89 0.41
C ILE A 65 -34.01 -16.68 0.87
N GLN A 66 -35.10 -16.94 1.59
CA GLN A 66 -35.92 -15.86 2.15
C GLN A 66 -35.18 -15.17 3.30
N VAL A 67 -34.92 -13.87 3.14
CA VAL A 67 -34.42 -13.00 4.21
C VAL A 67 -35.61 -12.46 5.00
N PRO A 68 -35.63 -12.56 6.34
CA PRO A 68 -36.71 -11.97 7.15
C PRO A 68 -36.85 -10.46 6.90
N GLU A 69 -38.08 -9.93 6.94
CA GLU A 69 -38.38 -8.50 6.73
C GLU A 69 -37.55 -7.57 7.64
N SER A 70 -37.18 -8.03 8.85
CA SER A 70 -36.34 -7.27 9.77
C SER A 70 -34.94 -6.94 9.22
N PHE A 71 -34.47 -7.66 8.20
CA PHE A 71 -33.16 -7.50 7.57
C PHE A 71 -33.23 -7.11 6.09
N SER A 72 -34.43 -6.92 5.52
CA SER A 72 -34.60 -6.67 4.09
C SER A 72 -33.99 -5.35 3.62
N ASP A 73 -33.90 -4.37 4.51
CA ASP A 73 -33.26 -3.07 4.22
C ASP A 73 -31.72 -3.14 4.36
N GLU A 74 -31.19 -4.15 5.06
CA GLU A 74 -29.76 -4.31 5.34
C GLU A 74 -29.05 -5.20 4.31
N VAL A 75 -29.73 -6.27 3.88
CA VAL A 75 -29.19 -7.24 2.93
C VAL A 75 -30.27 -7.74 1.96
N ASP A 76 -29.95 -7.60 0.66
CA ASP A 76 -30.77 -8.11 -0.44
C ASP A 76 -29.96 -9.17 -1.19
N LEU A 77 -30.20 -10.44 -0.87
CA LEU A 77 -29.44 -11.56 -1.42
C LEU A 77 -29.67 -11.76 -2.92
N SER A 78 -30.75 -11.20 -3.49
CA SER A 78 -31.04 -11.29 -4.94
C SER A 78 -29.98 -10.59 -5.80
N LYS A 79 -29.18 -9.70 -5.20
CA LYS A 79 -28.11 -8.95 -5.87
C LYS A 79 -26.78 -9.70 -5.96
N PHE A 80 -26.68 -10.92 -5.43
CA PHE A 80 -25.41 -11.64 -5.29
C PHE A 80 -25.44 -13.04 -5.89
N ASP A 81 -24.30 -13.52 -6.37
CA ASP A 81 -24.15 -14.88 -6.91
C ASP A 81 -24.04 -15.91 -5.77
N LEU A 82 -25.19 -16.22 -5.16
CA LEU A 82 -25.32 -17.19 -4.07
C LEU A 82 -24.87 -18.59 -4.49
N ASN A 83 -25.16 -19.01 -5.72
CA ASN A 83 -24.83 -20.35 -6.19
C ASN A 83 -23.32 -20.56 -6.22
N SER A 84 -22.59 -19.65 -6.87
CA SER A 84 -21.14 -19.70 -6.95
C SER A 84 -20.51 -19.66 -5.55
N ALA A 85 -21.03 -18.80 -4.67
CA ALA A 85 -20.56 -18.73 -3.29
C ALA A 85 -20.79 -20.06 -2.53
N ILE A 86 -22.00 -20.64 -2.59
CA ILE A 86 -22.32 -21.91 -1.93
C ILE A 86 -21.47 -23.05 -2.50
N HIS A 87 -21.35 -23.16 -3.83
CA HIS A 87 -20.53 -24.19 -4.48
C HIS A 87 -19.06 -24.10 -4.04
N LYS A 88 -18.47 -22.90 -4.01
CA LYS A 88 -17.10 -22.71 -3.51
C LYS A 88 -16.91 -23.15 -2.07
N VAL A 89 -17.91 -22.94 -1.22
CA VAL A 89 -17.84 -23.40 0.17
C VAL A 89 -18.01 -24.92 0.27
N LEU A 90 -18.91 -25.50 -0.53
CA LEU A 90 -19.10 -26.95 -0.60
C LEU A 90 -17.86 -27.69 -1.14
N GLU A 91 -17.13 -27.10 -2.08
CA GLU A 91 -15.82 -27.60 -2.54
C GLU A 91 -14.80 -27.67 -1.40
N GLN A 92 -14.78 -26.68 -0.48
CA GLN A 92 -13.85 -26.67 0.66
C GLN A 92 -14.05 -27.86 1.61
N VAL A 93 -15.25 -28.44 1.62
CA VAL A 93 -15.64 -29.57 2.48
C VAL A 93 -15.84 -30.87 1.70
N GLU A 94 -15.52 -30.87 0.41
CA GLU A 94 -15.67 -32.01 -0.52
C GLU A 94 -17.11 -32.57 -0.60
N LEU A 95 -18.10 -31.68 -0.50
CA LEU A 95 -19.54 -32.01 -0.56
C LEU A 95 -20.14 -31.54 -1.89
N GLU A 96 -19.79 -32.19 -3.00
CA GLU A 96 -20.29 -31.85 -4.34
C GLU A 96 -21.73 -32.36 -4.59
N ASP A 97 -22.53 -31.56 -5.32
CA ASP A 97 -23.85 -31.92 -5.86
C ASP A 97 -24.91 -32.43 -4.85
N ILE A 98 -24.85 -31.94 -3.60
CA ILE A 98 -25.81 -32.31 -2.57
C ILE A 98 -27.01 -31.34 -2.58
N PRO A 99 -28.25 -31.81 -2.78
CA PRO A 99 -29.43 -30.96 -2.69
C PRO A 99 -29.69 -30.59 -1.21
N LEU A 100 -29.12 -29.46 -0.79
CA LEU A 100 -29.33 -28.85 0.53
C LEU A 100 -30.36 -27.73 0.43
N GLU A 101 -31.34 -27.75 1.33
CA GLU A 101 -32.21 -26.60 1.56
C GLU A 101 -31.49 -25.61 2.49
N TRP A 102 -31.23 -24.40 2.01
CA TRP A 102 -30.54 -23.35 2.75
C TRP A 102 -31.51 -22.35 3.35
N LYS A 103 -31.29 -21.99 4.62
CA LYS A 103 -32.11 -21.01 5.34
C LYS A 103 -31.26 -19.86 5.85
N PHE A 104 -31.77 -18.64 5.75
CA PHE A 104 -31.14 -17.48 6.36
C PHE A 104 -31.09 -17.66 7.87
N MET A 105 -29.95 -17.37 8.49
CA MET A 105 -29.78 -17.46 9.93
C MET A 105 -29.46 -16.10 10.55
N LYS A 106 -28.42 -15.41 10.05
CA LYS A 106 -27.94 -14.17 10.66
C LYS A 106 -27.25 -13.28 9.64
N TYR A 107 -27.31 -11.98 9.86
CA TYR A 107 -26.47 -10.99 9.18
C TYR A 107 -25.64 -10.24 10.22
N VAL A 108 -24.34 -10.10 9.96
CA VAL A 108 -23.43 -9.36 10.84
C VAL A 108 -22.59 -8.39 10.02
N GLN A 109 -22.66 -7.12 10.39
CA GLN A 109 -21.77 -6.09 9.91
C GLN A 109 -20.63 -5.87 10.92
N GLU A 110 -19.40 -6.01 10.45
CA GLU A 110 -18.21 -5.71 11.23
C GLU A 110 -18.14 -4.21 11.62
N PRO A 111 -17.55 -3.86 12.78
CA PRO A 111 -17.19 -2.49 13.10
C PRO A 111 -16.15 -1.87 12.14
N GLU A 112 -16.04 -0.53 12.15
CA GLU A 112 -15.08 0.22 11.33
C GLU A 112 -13.66 0.22 11.93
N PHE A 113 -12.98 -0.94 11.87
CA PHE A 113 -11.60 -1.07 12.32
C PHE A 113 -10.59 -0.30 11.45
N GLY A 114 -10.90 -0.11 10.16
CA GLY A 114 -10.05 0.58 9.19
C GLY A 114 -8.69 -0.10 8.92
N PRO A 115 -7.95 0.38 7.90
CA PRO A 115 -8.38 1.31 6.87
C PRO A 115 -9.24 0.66 5.76
N GLY A 116 -9.34 -0.68 5.74
CA GLY A 116 -10.27 -1.40 4.86
C GLY A 116 -11.73 -1.15 5.24
N LEU A 117 -12.64 -1.36 4.28
CA LEU A 117 -14.08 -1.30 4.53
C LEU A 117 -14.52 -2.41 5.50
N PRO A 118 -15.59 -2.20 6.28
CA PRO A 118 -16.19 -3.26 7.08
C PRO A 118 -16.65 -4.43 6.24
N VAL A 119 -16.43 -5.65 6.74
CA VAL A 119 -16.94 -6.87 6.12
C VAL A 119 -18.38 -7.11 6.58
N LYS A 120 -19.27 -7.39 5.63
CA LYS A 120 -20.64 -7.79 5.89
C LYS A 120 -20.79 -9.29 5.67
N THR A 121 -21.12 -10.05 6.70
CA THR A 121 -21.20 -11.51 6.62
C THR A 121 -22.64 -11.98 6.76
N VAL A 122 -23.08 -12.79 5.80
CA VAL A 122 -24.36 -13.49 5.82
C VAL A 122 -24.11 -14.92 6.25
N TYR A 123 -24.83 -15.37 7.27
CA TYR A 123 -24.83 -16.75 7.76
C TYR A 123 -26.09 -17.45 7.29
N ILE A 124 -25.91 -18.59 6.62
CA ILE A 124 -27.00 -19.47 6.23
C ILE A 124 -26.76 -20.87 6.79
N ILE A 125 -27.84 -21.59 7.05
CA ILE A 125 -27.81 -22.93 7.64
C ILE A 125 -28.41 -23.95 6.68
N GLY A 126 -27.79 -25.13 6.61
CA GLY A 126 -28.26 -26.27 5.84
C GLY A 126 -27.99 -27.59 6.57
N THR A 127 -28.89 -28.57 6.42
CA THR A 127 -28.78 -29.88 7.08
C THR A 127 -28.53 -30.95 6.04
N LEU A 128 -27.43 -31.70 6.18
CA LEU A 128 -27.15 -32.84 5.30
C LEU A 128 -28.20 -33.94 5.48
N GLY A 129 -28.52 -34.65 4.40
CA GLY A 129 -29.40 -35.82 4.45
C GLY A 129 -28.64 -37.09 4.90
N PRO A 130 -29.35 -38.11 5.42
CA PRO A 130 -28.73 -39.34 5.94
C PRO A 130 -28.02 -40.21 4.89
N LYS A 131 -28.19 -39.94 3.59
CA LYS A 131 -27.53 -40.63 2.47
C LYS A 131 -26.40 -39.82 1.82
N ASN A 132 -26.17 -38.60 2.30
CA ASN A 132 -25.29 -37.64 1.65
C ASN A 132 -23.90 -37.74 2.26
N GLY A 133 -23.02 -38.53 1.62
CA GLY A 133 -21.55 -38.49 1.73
C GLY A 133 -20.94 -38.65 3.13
N LYS A 134 -20.19 -39.74 3.35
CA LYS A 134 -19.15 -39.71 4.38
C LYS A 134 -18.13 -38.64 3.98
N LEU A 135 -17.77 -37.73 4.90
CA LEU A 135 -16.61 -36.86 4.74
C LEU A 135 -15.41 -37.72 4.34
N LYS A 136 -14.82 -37.43 3.18
CA LYS A 136 -13.76 -38.26 2.59
C LYS A 136 -12.44 -38.09 3.33
N ASP A 137 -12.19 -36.91 3.93
CA ASP A 137 -11.01 -36.66 4.75
C ASP A 137 -11.32 -35.90 6.06
N VAL A 138 -10.97 -36.52 7.19
CA VAL A 138 -11.13 -35.99 8.56
C VAL A 138 -9.99 -35.02 8.93
N GLU A 139 -9.00 -34.84 8.06
CA GLU A 139 -7.82 -34.00 8.34
C GLU A 139 -8.10 -32.49 8.20
N PHE A 140 -9.02 -32.10 7.31
CA PHE A 140 -9.30 -30.69 6.99
C PHE A 140 -10.68 -30.22 7.44
N CYS A 141 -11.54 -31.15 7.84
CA CYS A 141 -12.89 -30.88 8.31
C CYS A 141 -13.16 -31.62 9.62
N LYS A 142 -13.89 -31.00 10.55
CA LYS A 142 -14.31 -31.66 11.79
C LYS A 142 -15.72 -31.26 12.22
N TRP A 143 -16.47 -32.22 12.75
CA TRP A 143 -17.74 -31.97 13.41
C TRP A 143 -17.50 -31.44 14.83
N MET A 144 -18.20 -30.38 15.20
CA MET A 144 -18.09 -29.75 16.51
C MET A 144 -19.45 -29.35 17.03
N THR A 145 -19.64 -29.45 18.35
CA THR A 145 -20.79 -28.84 19.04
C THR A 145 -20.47 -27.42 19.49
N THR A 146 -21.52 -26.66 19.81
CA THR A 146 -21.43 -25.33 20.41
C THR A 146 -20.65 -25.39 21.73
N GLU A 147 -20.96 -26.35 22.59
CA GLU A 147 -20.30 -26.58 23.89
C GLU A 147 -18.84 -26.96 23.71
N GLY A 148 -18.52 -27.76 22.69
CA GLY A 148 -17.14 -28.11 22.34
C GLY A 148 -16.33 -26.88 21.94
N CYS A 149 -16.91 -25.99 21.13
CA CYS A 149 -16.26 -24.72 20.75
C CYS A 149 -16.09 -23.78 21.95
N ILE A 150 -17.11 -23.64 22.81
CA ILE A 150 -17.02 -22.84 24.04
C ILE A 150 -15.92 -23.36 24.96
N SER A 151 -15.84 -24.68 25.15
CA SER A 151 -14.79 -25.33 25.97
C SER A 151 -13.39 -25.01 25.43
N MET A 152 -13.19 -25.09 24.12
CA MET A 152 -11.93 -24.72 23.46
C MET A 152 -11.57 -23.23 23.61
N LEU A 153 -12.55 -22.35 23.79
CA LEU A 153 -12.36 -20.91 23.96
C LEU A 153 -12.19 -20.48 25.42
N ALA A 154 -12.73 -21.26 26.36
CA ALA A 154 -12.76 -20.91 27.79
C ALA A 154 -11.43 -21.15 28.50
N GLU A 155 -10.72 -22.25 28.20
CA GLU A 155 -9.40 -22.55 28.76
C GLU A 155 -8.43 -23.01 27.67
N VAL A 156 -7.79 -22.03 27.07
CA VAL A 156 -6.90 -22.19 25.93
C VAL A 156 -5.52 -22.65 26.41
N LYS A 157 -5.05 -23.78 25.88
CA LYS A 157 -3.68 -24.25 26.08
C LYS A 157 -2.77 -23.74 24.96
N PRO A 158 -1.54 -23.30 25.26
CA PRO A 158 -0.56 -23.01 24.21
C PRO A 158 -0.42 -24.21 23.26
N CYS A 159 -0.29 -23.93 21.95
CA CYS A 159 -0.11 -24.95 20.91
C CYS A 159 -1.31 -25.90 20.67
N SER A 160 -2.51 -25.62 21.20
CA SER A 160 -3.73 -26.39 20.88
C SER A 160 -4.48 -25.86 19.67
N ASP A 161 -5.40 -26.66 19.13
CA ASP A 161 -6.39 -26.24 18.15
C ASP A 161 -7.14 -24.97 18.62
N ARG A 162 -7.44 -24.09 17.66
CA ARG A 162 -8.08 -22.79 17.88
C ARG A 162 -9.42 -22.72 17.16
N VAL A 163 -10.33 -21.90 17.68
CA VAL A 163 -11.64 -21.64 17.06
C VAL A 163 -11.66 -20.22 16.50
N GLY A 164 -12.03 -20.08 15.24
CA GLY A 164 -12.05 -18.81 14.52
C GLY A 164 -13.22 -17.90 14.88
N SER A 165 -13.16 -16.67 14.37
CA SER A 165 -14.09 -15.62 14.74
C SER A 165 -15.48 -15.79 14.15
N MET A 166 -15.64 -16.47 13.01
CA MET A 166 -16.98 -16.64 12.42
C MET A 166 -17.84 -17.58 13.25
N VAL A 167 -17.26 -18.62 13.86
CA VAL A 167 -17.95 -19.45 14.86
C VAL A 167 -18.45 -18.58 16.02
N VAL A 168 -17.58 -17.75 16.60
CA VAL A 168 -17.93 -16.92 17.77
C VAL A 168 -19.02 -15.92 17.40
N VAL A 169 -18.82 -15.14 16.34
CA VAL A 169 -19.72 -14.07 15.91
C VAL A 169 -21.05 -14.60 15.36
N GLY A 170 -21.01 -15.71 14.61
CA GLY A 170 -22.16 -16.31 13.95
C GLY A 170 -23.02 -17.19 14.86
N LEU A 171 -22.41 -17.95 15.77
CA LEU A 171 -23.10 -18.97 16.56
C LEU A 171 -23.07 -18.71 18.07
N LEU A 172 -21.92 -18.31 18.62
CA LEU A 172 -21.72 -18.36 20.08
C LEU A 172 -22.24 -17.11 20.80
N ASN A 173 -22.04 -15.92 20.24
CA ASN A 173 -22.35 -14.65 20.90
C ASN A 173 -23.82 -14.52 21.36
N ASP A 174 -24.76 -15.13 20.63
CA ASP A 174 -26.18 -15.09 20.98
C ASP A 174 -26.57 -16.16 22.03
N SER A 175 -25.77 -17.22 22.14
CA SER A 175 -25.99 -18.38 23.02
C SER A 175 -25.34 -18.20 24.39
N THR A 176 -24.20 -17.51 24.44
CA THR A 176 -23.56 -17.11 25.69
C THR A 176 -24.34 -15.93 26.24
N LYS A 177 -25.05 -16.15 27.34
CA LYS A 177 -25.82 -15.11 28.04
C LYS A 177 -24.92 -14.02 28.63
N SER A 178 -24.01 -13.38 27.86
CA SER A 178 -23.21 -12.24 28.34
C SER A 178 -24.18 -11.23 28.96
N GLY A 179 -24.17 -11.17 30.29
CA GLY A 179 -25.13 -10.44 31.11
C GLY A 179 -25.38 -9.05 30.55
N THR A 180 -26.63 -8.62 30.59
CA THR A 180 -27.24 -7.45 29.92
C THR A 180 -26.38 -6.18 29.93
N TRP A 181 -25.31 -6.16 29.15
CA TRP A 181 -24.59 -4.95 28.81
C TRP A 181 -25.38 -4.28 27.72
N LYS A 182 -26.35 -3.46 28.14
CA LYS A 182 -27.20 -2.69 27.24
C LYS A 182 -26.40 -1.53 26.67
N LEU A 183 -25.61 -1.83 25.64
CA LEU A 183 -24.98 -0.82 24.83
C LEU A 183 -26.04 -0.05 24.01
N PRO A 184 -25.78 1.22 23.68
CA PRO A 184 -26.57 1.93 22.68
C PRO A 184 -26.64 1.12 21.37
N PRO A 185 -27.81 0.98 20.73
CA PRO A 185 -27.96 0.22 19.48
C PRO A 185 -27.08 0.71 18.33
N THR A 186 -26.64 1.97 18.40
CA THR A 186 -25.75 2.61 17.43
C THR A 186 -24.29 2.19 17.58
N LEU A 187 -23.90 1.62 18.72
CA LEU A 187 -22.52 1.21 18.98
C LEU A 187 -22.22 -0.13 18.30
N LYS A 188 -21.35 -0.10 17.29
CA LYS A 188 -20.83 -1.33 16.67
C LYS A 188 -19.65 -1.84 17.48
N CYS A 189 -19.72 -3.09 17.90
CA CYS A 189 -18.64 -3.79 18.61
C CYS A 189 -18.46 -5.19 18.04
N GLN A 190 -17.28 -5.76 18.23
CA GLN A 190 -17.00 -7.16 17.95
C GLN A 190 -16.52 -7.84 19.23
N GLU A 191 -17.07 -9.01 19.53
CA GLU A 191 -16.58 -9.86 20.61
C GLU A 191 -15.76 -11.00 19.99
N TYR A 192 -14.43 -10.92 20.16
CA TYR A 192 -13.51 -12.01 19.84
C TYR A 192 -12.14 -11.77 20.49
N PRO A 193 -11.61 -12.72 21.29
CA PRO A 193 -12.24 -13.97 21.72
C PRO A 193 -13.44 -13.73 22.66
N LEU A 194 -14.11 -14.80 23.08
CA LEU A 194 -15.25 -14.71 24.00
C LEU A 194 -14.89 -13.96 25.30
N GLY A 195 -15.72 -13.01 25.71
CA GLY A 195 -15.51 -12.14 26.86
C GLY A 195 -14.68 -10.88 26.58
N VAL A 196 -14.15 -10.72 25.37
CA VAL A 196 -13.33 -9.56 24.98
C VAL A 196 -14.05 -8.75 23.91
N LYS A 197 -14.63 -7.63 24.32
CA LYS A 197 -15.37 -6.74 23.42
C LYS A 197 -14.47 -5.64 22.91
N ILE A 198 -14.46 -5.44 21.60
CA ILE A 198 -13.59 -4.51 20.89
C ILE A 198 -14.48 -3.48 20.21
N ILE A 199 -14.26 -2.20 20.55
CA ILE A 199 -15.05 -1.08 20.06
C ILE A 199 -14.09 -0.09 19.38
N PRO A 200 -14.07 0.02 18.05
CA PRO A 200 -13.27 1.04 17.37
C PRO A 200 -13.88 2.42 17.62
N MET A 201 -13.21 3.24 18.43
CA MET A 201 -13.59 4.59 18.77
C MET A 201 -12.86 5.57 17.87
N GLU A 202 -13.56 6.52 17.23
CA GLU A 202 -12.87 7.54 16.43
C GLU A 202 -11.89 8.33 17.30
N SER A 203 -10.64 8.45 16.86
CA SER A 203 -9.55 8.99 17.68
C SER A 203 -8.63 9.91 16.88
N ARG A 204 -7.61 10.47 17.55
CA ARG A 204 -6.58 11.32 16.91
C ARG A 204 -5.40 10.51 16.39
N THR A 205 -5.65 9.26 15.97
CA THR A 205 -4.63 8.37 15.42
C THR A 205 -4.10 8.84 14.06
N ALA A 206 -2.94 8.31 13.66
CA ALA A 206 -2.34 8.59 12.37
C ALA A 206 -3.02 7.81 11.24
N LYS A 207 -3.06 8.43 10.05
CA LYS A 207 -3.51 7.74 8.83
C LYS A 207 -2.62 6.50 8.56
N PRO A 208 -3.20 5.40 8.05
CA PRO A 208 -4.50 5.32 7.40
C PRO A 208 -5.68 5.00 8.35
N PHE A 209 -5.42 4.76 9.64
CA PHE A 209 -6.46 4.49 10.62
C PHE A 209 -7.23 5.78 10.98
N ARG A 210 -8.46 5.57 11.49
CA ARG A 210 -9.34 6.64 11.99
C ARG A 210 -9.83 6.38 13.42
N THR A 211 -9.57 5.19 13.93
CA THR A 211 -10.11 4.66 15.18
C THR A 211 -9.00 4.03 16.03
N THR A 212 -9.17 4.11 17.34
CA THR A 212 -8.45 3.32 18.35
C THR A 212 -9.43 2.32 18.95
N ASN A 213 -9.03 1.07 19.09
CA ASN A 213 -9.86 0.01 19.67
C ASN A 213 -9.91 0.17 21.19
N LEU A 214 -11.06 0.62 21.70
CA LEU A 214 -11.39 0.49 23.11
C LEU A 214 -11.69 -0.99 23.41
N ILE A 215 -10.88 -1.61 24.27
CA ILE A 215 -11.12 -3.00 24.71
C ILE A 215 -11.91 -2.97 26.01
N VAL A 216 -12.95 -3.80 26.10
CA VAL A 216 -13.79 -3.92 27.29
C VAL A 216 -13.88 -5.37 27.73
N PHE A 217 -13.55 -5.60 28.99
CA PHE A 217 -13.78 -6.85 29.71
C PHE A 217 -14.90 -6.64 30.71
N LEU A 218 -15.94 -7.45 30.59
CA LEU A 218 -17.10 -7.45 31.50
C LEU A 218 -17.52 -8.92 31.74
N PRO A 219 -16.79 -9.65 32.58
CA PRO A 219 -17.06 -11.06 32.86
C PRO A 219 -18.32 -11.25 33.70
N GLU A 220 -18.90 -12.44 33.58
CA GLU A 220 -20.04 -12.84 34.40
C GLU A 220 -19.58 -13.39 35.75
N GLY A 221 -20.10 -12.82 36.84
CA GLY A 221 -19.85 -13.29 38.21
C GLY A 221 -19.10 -12.28 39.08
N ASN A 222 -19.34 -12.38 40.38
CA ASN A 222 -18.67 -11.53 41.36
C ASN A 222 -17.23 -11.99 41.54
N ALA A 223 -16.29 -11.03 41.65
CA ALA A 223 -14.91 -11.36 41.99
C ALA A 223 -14.86 -12.12 43.32
N ASN A 224 -14.19 -13.28 43.34
CA ASN A 224 -13.86 -13.93 44.61
C ASN A 224 -12.81 -13.05 45.31
N GLU A 225 -13.22 -12.34 46.36
CA GLU A 225 -12.44 -11.31 47.07
C GLU A 225 -11.19 -11.82 47.84
N ARG A 226 -10.63 -13.00 47.52
CA ARG A 226 -9.57 -13.63 48.33
C ARG A 226 -8.45 -14.28 47.53
N ASP A 227 -7.75 -13.47 46.75
CA ASP A 227 -6.40 -13.85 46.32
C ASP A 227 -5.49 -12.62 46.44
N ASP A 228 -4.60 -12.65 47.43
CA ASP A 228 -3.70 -11.54 47.79
C ASP A 228 -2.60 -11.30 46.73
N GLY A 229 -2.58 -12.08 45.63
CA GLY A 229 -1.56 -12.03 44.58
C GLY A 229 -1.79 -11.00 43.47
N PHE A 230 -2.97 -10.38 43.35
CA PHE A 230 -3.28 -9.44 42.26
C PHE A 230 -3.00 -7.98 42.64
N ILE A 231 -2.43 -7.21 41.71
CA ILE A 231 -2.14 -5.78 41.93
C ILE A 231 -3.41 -4.91 41.92
N ALA A 232 -4.45 -5.38 41.23
CA ALA A 232 -5.75 -4.73 41.16
C ALA A 232 -6.88 -5.74 40.97
N HIS A 233 -8.03 -5.41 41.55
CA HIS A 233 -9.29 -6.11 41.39
C HIS A 233 -10.36 -5.15 40.87
N GLY A 234 -11.18 -5.61 39.94
CA GLY A 234 -12.32 -4.89 39.40
C GLY A 234 -13.46 -5.81 38.98
N GLU A 235 -14.61 -5.22 38.67
CA GLU A 235 -15.75 -5.90 38.05
C GLU A 235 -15.77 -5.71 36.53
N ALA A 236 -15.12 -4.65 36.04
CA ALA A 236 -14.90 -4.39 34.63
C ALA A 236 -13.53 -3.78 34.40
N LEU A 237 -13.02 -3.95 33.18
CA LEU A 237 -11.80 -3.32 32.71
C LEU A 237 -12.05 -2.69 31.34
N ILE A 238 -11.55 -1.47 31.17
CA ILE A 238 -11.35 -0.87 29.85
C ILE A 238 -9.87 -0.64 29.57
N VAL A 239 -9.47 -0.81 28.31
CA VAL A 239 -8.11 -0.56 27.84
C VAL A 239 -8.11 0.55 26.80
N ASP A 240 -7.23 1.53 26.97
CA ASP A 240 -7.00 2.66 26.05
C ASP A 240 -8.30 3.40 25.66
N PRO A 241 -8.91 4.16 26.59
CA PRO A 241 -10.15 4.92 26.32
C PRO A 241 -9.93 6.14 25.42
N GLY A 242 -8.91 6.16 24.57
CA GLY A 242 -8.58 7.28 23.71
C GLY A 242 -9.59 7.45 22.58
N CYS A 243 -10.18 8.64 22.51
CA CYS A 243 -11.10 9.01 21.45
C CYS A 243 -11.09 10.53 21.25
N LYS A 244 -11.49 11.00 20.07
CA LYS A 244 -11.62 12.44 19.80
C LYS A 244 -12.83 13.01 20.54
N SER A 245 -12.84 14.32 20.79
CA SER A 245 -13.89 15.00 21.55
C SER A 245 -15.31 14.77 21.02
N ALA A 246 -15.47 14.61 19.70
CA ALA A 246 -16.77 14.28 19.08
C ALA A 246 -17.34 12.92 19.52
N SER A 247 -16.51 12.02 20.05
CA SER A 247 -16.88 10.68 20.53
C SER A 247 -17.00 10.60 22.06
N TYR A 248 -16.87 11.71 22.78
CA TYR A 248 -16.93 11.71 24.25
C TYR A 248 -18.30 11.29 24.81
N GLU A 249 -19.41 11.66 24.16
CA GLU A 249 -20.74 11.21 24.60
C GLU A 249 -20.90 9.70 24.43
N GLN A 250 -20.39 9.13 23.34
CA GLN A 250 -20.38 7.67 23.14
C GLN A 250 -19.53 6.96 24.20
N LEU A 251 -18.33 7.47 24.52
CA LEU A 251 -17.50 6.92 25.58
C LEU A 251 -18.19 7.00 26.96
N LYS A 252 -18.85 8.11 27.25
CA LYS A 252 -19.65 8.29 28.47
C LYS A 252 -20.78 7.29 28.57
N GLU A 253 -21.51 7.01 27.49
CA GLU A 253 -22.57 5.99 27.45
C GLU A 253 -22.01 4.60 27.76
N ILE A 254 -20.84 4.27 27.20
CA ILE A 254 -20.12 3.03 27.50
C ILE A 254 -19.77 2.94 28.99
N ILE A 255 -19.14 3.98 29.55
CA ILE A 255 -18.74 4.02 30.97
C ILE A 255 -19.97 3.91 31.89
N ALA A 256 -21.06 4.61 31.57
CA ALA A 256 -22.29 4.59 32.37
C ALA A 256 -22.96 3.20 32.39
N ALA A 257 -22.69 2.36 31.37
CA ALA A 257 -23.18 0.99 31.30
C ALA A 257 -22.26 -0.03 32.02
N LEU A 258 -21.09 0.40 32.51
CA LEU A 258 -20.15 -0.46 33.23
C LEU A 258 -20.38 -0.42 34.75
N PRO A 259 -20.02 -1.50 35.49
CA PRO A 259 -20.01 -1.51 36.94
C PRO A 259 -19.10 -0.43 37.55
N ARG A 260 -19.38 -0.07 38.81
CA ARG A 260 -18.63 1.00 39.51
C ARG A 260 -17.17 0.65 39.79
N LYS A 261 -16.86 -0.61 40.10
CA LYS A 261 -15.48 -1.08 40.34
C LYS A 261 -14.73 -1.24 39.02
N LEU A 262 -14.49 -0.12 38.34
CA LEU A 262 -13.85 -0.05 37.03
C LEU A 262 -12.34 0.03 37.17
N VAL A 263 -11.63 -0.86 36.49
CA VAL A 263 -10.20 -0.74 36.23
C VAL A 263 -10.00 -0.13 34.85
N VAL A 264 -9.04 0.79 34.74
CA VAL A 264 -8.63 1.39 33.47
C VAL A 264 -7.18 1.07 33.26
N PHE A 265 -6.85 0.43 32.15
CA PHE A 265 -5.47 0.14 31.79
C PHE A 265 -5.09 0.97 30.57
N VAL A 266 -3.92 1.60 30.62
CA VAL A 266 -3.38 2.35 29.48
C VAL A 266 -2.08 1.70 29.03
N THR A 267 -2.01 1.32 27.75
CA THR A 267 -0.84 0.69 27.15
C THR A 267 0.33 1.67 27.08
N HIS A 268 0.08 2.91 26.66
CA HIS A 268 1.07 3.99 26.59
C HIS A 268 0.41 5.38 26.48
N HIS A 269 1.22 6.43 26.53
CA HIS A 269 0.77 7.80 26.77
C HIS A 269 0.34 8.59 25.51
N HIS A 270 0.35 7.99 24.31
CA HIS A 270 -0.03 8.74 23.10
C HIS A 270 -1.50 9.15 23.16
N ASN A 271 -1.79 10.31 22.58
CA ASN A 271 -3.06 11.01 22.76
C ASN A 271 -4.26 10.11 22.39
N ASP A 272 -4.16 9.40 21.28
CA ASP A 272 -5.21 8.50 20.78
C ASP A 272 -5.48 7.28 21.65
N HIS A 273 -4.74 7.08 22.75
CA HIS A 273 -4.97 6.08 23.79
C HIS A 273 -5.48 6.68 25.12
N VAL A 274 -5.17 7.96 25.39
CA VAL A 274 -5.41 8.59 26.69
C VAL A 274 -6.43 9.73 26.68
N ASP A 275 -6.82 10.24 25.51
CA ASP A 275 -7.66 11.43 25.38
C ASP A 275 -9.05 11.33 26.03
N GLY A 276 -9.57 10.11 26.23
CA GLY A 276 -10.84 9.91 26.91
C GLY A 276 -10.70 9.67 28.42
N LEU A 277 -9.49 9.69 28.99
CA LEU A 277 -9.30 9.55 30.45
C LEU A 277 -10.04 10.62 31.24
N SER A 278 -10.12 11.86 30.72
CA SER A 278 -10.87 12.94 31.36
C SER A 278 -12.37 12.63 31.46
N VAL A 279 -12.93 11.93 30.47
CA VAL A 279 -14.32 11.45 30.45
C VAL A 279 -14.48 10.33 31.49
N VAL A 280 -13.58 9.35 31.50
CA VAL A 280 -13.56 8.28 32.50
C VAL A 280 -13.53 8.86 33.92
N GLN A 281 -12.59 9.75 34.20
CA GLN A 281 -12.43 10.37 35.52
C GLN A 281 -13.72 11.08 35.97
N LYS A 282 -14.40 11.77 35.06
CA LYS A 282 -15.61 12.53 35.36
C LYS A 282 -16.82 11.64 35.64
N TYR A 283 -16.97 10.53 34.92
CA TYR A 283 -18.17 9.67 34.98
C TYR A 283 -17.97 8.40 35.81
N SER A 284 -16.73 8.04 36.12
CA SER A 284 -16.34 6.96 37.03
C SER A 284 -15.18 7.42 37.92
N PRO A 285 -15.43 8.32 38.88
CA PRO A 285 -14.40 8.89 39.75
C PRO A 285 -13.75 7.87 40.70
N ASP A 286 -14.38 6.70 40.88
CA ASP A 286 -13.83 5.59 41.67
C ASP A 286 -12.96 4.64 40.82
N ALA A 287 -12.83 4.92 39.51
CA ALA A 287 -12.04 4.08 38.61
C ALA A 287 -10.55 4.11 38.96
N ARG A 288 -9.89 2.95 38.83
CA ARG A 288 -8.47 2.80 39.12
C ARG A 288 -7.67 2.75 37.83
N LEU A 289 -6.87 3.78 37.58
CA LEU A 289 -5.94 3.82 36.45
C LEU A 289 -4.68 3.01 36.75
N LEU A 290 -4.33 2.08 35.86
CA LEU A 290 -3.10 1.30 35.85
C LEU A 290 -2.32 1.64 34.57
N ALA A 291 -1.06 2.04 34.72
CA ALA A 291 -0.13 2.18 33.61
C ALA A 291 1.32 2.15 34.11
N HIS A 292 2.26 2.03 33.19
CA HIS A 292 3.68 2.15 33.53
C HIS A 292 4.03 3.56 34.03
N GLU A 293 5.00 3.67 34.94
CA GLU A 293 5.44 4.94 35.54
C GLU A 293 5.81 6.00 34.48
N ASN A 294 6.58 5.60 33.45
CA ASN A 294 6.97 6.50 32.37
C ASN A 294 5.79 6.95 31.50
N THR A 295 4.74 6.13 31.41
CA THR A 295 3.50 6.48 30.71
C THR A 295 2.72 7.50 31.52
N ILE A 296 2.51 7.26 32.82
CA ILE A 296 1.79 8.18 33.71
C ILE A 296 2.44 9.57 33.74
N ARG A 297 3.78 9.65 33.80
CA ARG A 297 4.51 10.93 33.83
C ARG A 297 4.29 11.79 32.58
N ARG A 298 3.82 11.20 31.48
CA ARG A 298 3.56 11.89 30.21
C ARG A 298 2.07 12.14 29.95
N ILE A 299 1.18 11.58 30.77
CA ILE A 299 -0.25 11.90 30.76
C ILE A 299 -0.44 13.27 31.43
N ARG A 300 -1.27 14.13 30.84
CA ARG A 300 -1.49 15.47 31.39
C ARG A 300 -2.36 15.38 32.63
N LYS A 301 -2.11 16.26 33.60
CA LYS A 301 -2.92 16.35 34.82
C LYS A 301 -4.39 16.66 34.55
N ASP A 302 -4.67 17.38 33.46
CA ASP A 302 -6.05 17.68 33.03
C ASP A 302 -6.76 16.44 32.46
N ASP A 303 -6.00 15.45 31.96
CA ASP A 303 -6.54 14.18 31.47
C ASP A 303 -6.78 13.21 32.62
N TRP A 304 -5.85 13.15 33.59
CA TRP A 304 -6.01 12.37 34.82
C TRP A 304 -5.29 13.01 36.01
N SER A 305 -6.02 13.21 37.09
CA SER A 305 -5.60 13.86 38.34
C SER A 305 -5.83 13.01 39.58
N LEU A 306 -6.60 11.93 39.47
CA LEU A 306 -6.87 10.98 40.54
C LEU A 306 -5.66 10.07 40.81
N SER A 307 -5.74 9.29 41.90
CA SER A 307 -4.74 8.26 42.19
C SER A 307 -4.63 7.23 41.06
N TYR A 308 -3.42 6.74 40.83
CA TYR A 308 -3.13 5.68 39.88
C TYR A 308 -2.29 4.59 40.55
N VAL A 309 -2.21 3.42 39.91
CA VAL A 309 -1.35 2.31 40.31
C VAL A 309 -0.27 2.14 39.23
N SER A 310 0.98 2.36 39.62
CA SER A 310 2.13 2.14 38.73
C SER A 310 2.42 0.65 38.62
N VAL A 311 2.64 0.15 37.40
CA VAL A 311 2.90 -1.27 37.12
C VAL A 311 4.22 -1.45 36.35
N SER A 312 4.89 -2.58 36.58
CA SER A 312 6.22 -2.89 36.04
C SER A 312 6.24 -3.98 34.96
N GLY A 313 5.14 -4.72 34.80
CA GLY A 313 4.91 -5.64 33.69
C GLY A 313 5.21 -7.11 34.00
N SER A 314 5.02 -7.49 35.26
CA SER A 314 4.96 -8.88 35.74
C SER A 314 3.74 -9.16 36.63
N GLU A 315 2.97 -8.11 36.95
CA GLU A 315 1.82 -8.19 37.83
C GLU A 315 0.59 -8.74 37.11
N GLU A 316 -0.39 -9.14 37.90
CA GLU A 316 -1.65 -9.70 37.42
C GLU A 316 -2.83 -8.88 37.95
N ILE A 317 -3.85 -8.74 37.12
CA ILE A 317 -5.11 -8.06 37.40
C ILE A 317 -6.22 -9.10 37.40
N CYS A 318 -7.13 -9.00 38.36
CA CYS A 318 -8.34 -9.82 38.42
C CYS A 318 -9.57 -8.97 38.08
N ILE A 319 -10.30 -9.34 37.03
CA ILE A 319 -11.55 -8.68 36.64
C ILE A 319 -12.66 -9.73 36.74
N GLY A 320 -13.59 -9.58 37.68
CA GLY A 320 -14.53 -10.65 38.05
C GLY A 320 -13.76 -11.93 38.41
N ASN A 321 -13.93 -12.98 37.62
CA ASN A 321 -13.19 -14.24 37.72
C ASN A 321 -12.09 -14.42 36.64
N GLN A 322 -11.87 -13.42 35.79
CA GLN A 322 -10.89 -13.45 34.72
C GLN A 322 -9.56 -12.88 35.17
N LYS A 323 -8.49 -13.54 34.72
CA LYS A 323 -7.10 -13.21 35.05
C LYS A 323 -6.42 -12.58 33.84
N LEU A 324 -5.84 -11.40 34.04
CA LEU A 324 -5.04 -10.70 33.03
C LEU A 324 -3.63 -10.48 33.56
N ARG A 325 -2.61 -10.80 32.75
CA ARG A 325 -1.20 -10.60 33.10
C ARG A 325 -0.66 -9.40 32.34
N ILE A 326 -0.06 -8.46 33.06
CA ILE A 326 0.59 -7.28 32.50
C ILE A 326 1.95 -7.69 31.97
N ILE A 327 2.29 -7.27 30.75
CA ILE A 327 3.55 -7.61 30.07
C ILE A 327 4.28 -6.32 29.72
N LEU A 328 5.46 -6.12 30.30
CA LEU A 328 6.37 -5.06 29.86
C LEU A 328 6.78 -5.28 28.40
N ALA A 329 6.56 -4.26 27.56
CA ALA A 329 6.67 -4.33 26.11
C ALA A 329 7.32 -3.08 25.48
N PRO A 330 8.53 -2.67 25.94
CA PRO A 330 9.22 -1.51 25.39
C PRO A 330 9.58 -1.72 23.93
N GLY A 331 9.81 -0.61 23.24
CA GLY A 331 10.17 -0.59 21.82
C GLY A 331 9.41 0.51 21.10
N HIS A 332 8.08 0.49 21.19
CA HIS A 332 7.25 1.60 20.71
C HIS A 332 7.47 2.87 21.55
N THR A 333 7.39 2.75 22.87
CA THR A 333 7.85 3.75 23.86
C THR A 333 8.56 3.01 25.00
N ASP A 334 9.25 3.74 25.88
CA ASP A 334 9.92 3.18 27.07
C ASP A 334 8.96 2.75 28.20
N GLY A 335 7.67 3.06 28.07
CA GLY A 335 6.62 2.72 29.04
C GLY A 335 5.46 1.96 28.43
N HIS A 336 5.66 1.40 27.24
CA HIS A 336 4.63 0.62 26.56
C HIS A 336 4.43 -0.73 27.26
N MET A 337 3.16 -1.08 27.46
CA MET A 337 2.72 -2.32 28.09
C MET A 337 1.70 -3.05 27.22
N ALA A 338 1.75 -4.38 27.25
CA ALA A 338 0.74 -5.25 26.70
C ALA A 338 -0.03 -5.98 27.81
N LEU A 339 -1.20 -6.51 27.49
CA LEU A 339 -2.04 -7.23 28.44
C LEU A 339 -2.42 -8.61 27.87
N LEU A 340 -2.07 -9.67 28.59
CA LEU A 340 -2.39 -11.05 28.21
C LEU A 340 -3.62 -11.51 28.98
N HIS A 341 -4.71 -11.80 28.27
CA HIS A 341 -5.85 -12.48 28.86
C HIS A 341 -5.54 -13.98 29.00
N VAL A 342 -5.40 -14.46 30.23
CA VAL A 342 -4.79 -15.77 30.51
C VAL A 342 -5.66 -16.93 30.03
N SER A 343 -6.98 -16.85 30.21
CA SER A 343 -7.91 -17.93 29.85
C SER A 343 -8.01 -18.16 28.35
N THR A 344 -8.08 -17.09 27.55
CA THR A 344 -8.15 -17.19 26.07
C THR A 344 -6.76 -17.19 25.42
N ASN A 345 -5.71 -16.97 26.20
CA ASN A 345 -4.34 -16.73 25.74
C ASN A 345 -4.26 -15.67 24.62
N SER A 346 -5.03 -14.59 24.75
CA SER A 346 -5.08 -13.50 23.76
C SER A 346 -4.30 -12.30 24.25
N LEU A 347 -3.50 -11.72 23.36
CA LEU A 347 -2.59 -10.63 23.71
C LEU A 347 -3.08 -9.31 23.11
N ILE A 348 -3.41 -8.38 24.00
CA ILE A 348 -3.69 -6.99 23.68
C ILE A 348 -2.35 -6.28 23.57
N VAL A 349 -1.93 -5.94 22.36
CA VAL A 349 -0.54 -5.54 22.04
C VAL A 349 -0.28 -4.04 22.02
N GLY A 350 -1.30 -3.20 22.27
CA GLY A 350 -1.14 -1.76 22.11
C GLY A 350 -0.70 -1.41 20.68
N ASP A 351 0.23 -0.45 20.59
CA ASP A 351 0.86 -0.01 19.34
C ASP A 351 2.15 -0.76 18.96
N HIS A 352 2.46 -1.87 19.62
CA HIS A 352 3.61 -2.69 19.23
C HIS A 352 3.41 -3.30 17.82
N CYS A 353 2.17 -3.68 17.51
CA CYS A 353 1.72 -4.10 16.18
C CYS A 353 0.38 -3.43 15.86
N VAL A 354 0.18 -3.11 14.58
CA VAL A 354 -1.10 -2.62 14.04
C VAL A 354 -1.62 -3.57 12.96
N GLY A 355 -2.95 -3.59 12.76
CA GLY A 355 -3.62 -4.54 11.87
C GLY A 355 -3.30 -4.38 10.38
N GLN A 356 -2.73 -3.25 9.97
CA GLN A 356 -2.25 -3.01 8.61
C GLN A 356 -1.08 -2.02 8.62
N GLY A 357 -0.05 -2.31 7.83
CA GLY A 357 1.16 -1.48 7.75
C GLY A 357 2.17 -1.85 8.84
N SER A 358 2.92 -0.85 9.32
CA SER A 358 3.95 -1.01 10.34
C SER A 358 3.74 0.01 11.45
N ALA A 359 3.90 -0.43 12.70
CA ALA A 359 3.95 0.42 13.88
C ALA A 359 5.09 1.47 13.76
N LEU A 360 4.85 2.69 14.24
CA LEU A 360 5.88 3.70 14.44
C LEU A 360 6.55 3.45 15.80
N LEU A 361 7.84 3.77 15.98
CA LEU A 361 8.46 3.80 17.32
C LEU A 361 8.79 5.24 17.67
N ASP A 362 8.38 5.69 18.85
CA ASP A 362 8.55 7.06 19.30
C ASP A 362 9.88 7.22 20.04
N SER A 363 10.93 7.52 19.27
CA SER A 363 12.27 7.80 19.81
C SER A 363 12.31 8.96 20.81
N ALA A 364 11.37 9.92 20.75
CA ALA A 364 11.33 11.02 21.72
C ALA A 364 10.84 10.56 23.11
N SER A 365 10.15 9.41 23.15
CA SER A 365 9.66 8.76 24.35
C SER A 365 10.37 7.44 24.64
N GLY A 366 11.63 7.32 24.21
CA GLY A 366 12.50 6.18 24.49
C GLY A 366 12.26 4.93 23.64
N GLY A 367 11.38 5.01 22.61
CA GLY A 367 11.20 3.93 21.66
C GLY A 367 12.48 3.63 20.86
N ASN A 368 12.82 2.35 20.71
CA ASN A 368 14.04 1.90 20.06
C ASN A 368 13.89 0.50 19.45
N MET A 369 14.72 0.16 18.46
CA MET A 369 14.61 -1.13 17.76
C MET A 369 15.08 -2.31 18.60
N GLN A 370 16.06 -2.13 19.49
CA GLN A 370 16.57 -3.23 20.32
C GLN A 370 15.47 -3.81 21.19
N ASP A 371 14.79 -2.96 21.95
CA ASP A 371 13.66 -3.34 22.79
C ASP A 371 12.51 -3.86 21.94
N TYR A 372 12.25 -3.24 20.78
CA TYR A 372 11.21 -3.72 19.85
C TYR A 372 11.44 -5.17 19.42
N PHE A 373 12.67 -5.52 19.00
CA PHE A 373 13.03 -6.89 18.64
C PHE A 373 12.85 -7.85 19.82
N GLN A 374 13.37 -7.49 21.00
CA GLN A 374 13.27 -8.33 22.21
C GLN A 374 11.81 -8.56 22.62
N THR A 375 10.99 -7.51 22.65
CA THR A 375 9.55 -7.58 22.94
C THR A 375 8.82 -8.45 21.92
N THR A 376 9.17 -8.34 20.63
CA THR A 376 8.54 -9.15 19.58
C THR A 376 8.85 -10.65 19.75
N TYR A 377 10.11 -11.02 20.05
CA TYR A 377 10.44 -12.42 20.35
C TYR A 377 9.74 -12.92 21.62
N LYS A 378 9.67 -12.10 22.68
CA LYS A 378 8.90 -12.40 23.89
C LYS A 378 7.43 -12.68 23.57
N PHE A 379 6.80 -11.91 22.68
CA PHE A 379 5.42 -12.16 22.25
C PHE A 379 5.27 -13.45 21.44
N ILE A 380 6.25 -13.82 20.61
CA ILE A 380 6.26 -15.11 19.91
C ILE A 380 6.34 -16.26 20.90
N GLU A 381 7.19 -16.14 21.93
CA GLU A 381 7.34 -17.14 23.00
C GLU A 381 6.07 -17.33 23.83
N LEU A 382 5.33 -16.25 24.11
CA LEU A 382 4.01 -16.32 24.74
C LEU A 382 3.01 -17.17 23.95
N SER A 383 3.25 -17.37 22.64
CA SER A 383 2.40 -18.16 21.74
C SER A 383 0.91 -17.79 21.86
N PRO A 384 0.55 -16.49 21.73
CA PRO A 384 -0.83 -16.06 21.88
C PRO A 384 -1.71 -16.69 20.80
N HIS A 385 -3.00 -16.85 21.08
CA HIS A 385 -3.98 -17.41 20.16
C HIS A 385 -4.60 -16.36 19.25
N ALA A 386 -4.62 -15.11 19.70
CA ALA A 386 -5.02 -13.94 18.93
C ALA A 386 -4.17 -12.74 19.34
N LEU A 387 -3.88 -11.87 18.37
CA LEU A 387 -3.25 -10.57 18.60
C LEU A 387 -4.31 -9.48 18.46
N ILE A 388 -4.53 -8.67 19.48
CA ILE A 388 -5.52 -7.59 19.47
C ILE A 388 -4.78 -6.25 19.46
N PRO A 389 -4.59 -5.63 18.28
CA PRO A 389 -3.97 -4.33 18.18
C PRO A 389 -4.94 -3.22 18.59
N MET A 390 -4.40 -2.04 18.93
CA MET A 390 -5.23 -0.85 19.15
C MET A 390 -5.68 -0.19 17.86
N HIS A 391 -5.11 -0.57 16.71
CA HIS A 391 -5.53 -0.09 15.41
C HIS A 391 -5.69 -1.27 14.44
N GLY A 392 -6.87 -1.39 13.82
CA GLY A 392 -7.22 -2.47 12.91
C GLY A 392 -7.86 -3.68 13.59
N ARG A 393 -8.00 -4.77 12.83
CA ARG A 393 -8.70 -6.00 13.25
C ARG A 393 -7.84 -6.87 14.15
N THR A 394 -8.51 -7.70 14.96
CA THR A 394 -7.86 -8.82 15.65
C THR A 394 -7.20 -9.75 14.64
N ASN A 395 -5.94 -10.09 14.88
CA ASN A 395 -5.18 -10.98 14.04
C ASN A 395 -5.25 -12.43 14.57
N MET A 396 -5.61 -13.33 13.65
CA MET A 396 -5.82 -14.76 13.89
C MET A 396 -4.57 -15.63 13.60
N TRP A 397 -3.46 -15.02 13.21
CA TRP A 397 -2.19 -15.66 12.89
C TRP A 397 -1.05 -14.92 13.58
N PRO A 398 -1.06 -14.87 14.94
CA PRO A 398 -0.23 -13.95 15.70
C PRO A 398 1.27 -14.19 15.49
N LYS A 399 1.75 -15.44 15.47
CA LYS A 399 3.17 -15.72 15.23
C LYS A 399 3.57 -15.31 13.83
N HIS A 400 2.73 -15.59 12.83
CA HIS A 400 2.96 -15.13 11.46
C HIS A 400 3.06 -13.60 11.39
N MET A 401 2.12 -12.86 11.99
CA MET A 401 2.15 -11.40 12.02
C MET A 401 3.43 -10.88 12.69
N LEU A 402 3.77 -11.38 13.88
CA LEU A 402 4.97 -10.97 14.62
C LEU A 402 6.26 -11.25 13.81
N CYS A 403 6.35 -12.41 13.16
CA CYS A 403 7.47 -12.74 12.27
C CYS A 403 7.53 -11.83 11.05
N GLY A 404 6.38 -11.47 10.47
CA GLY A 404 6.32 -10.50 9.36
C GLY A 404 6.88 -9.13 9.77
N TYR A 405 6.60 -8.69 10.99
CA TYR A 405 7.18 -7.47 11.55
C TYR A 405 8.70 -7.59 11.75
N LEU A 406 9.19 -8.68 12.34
CA LEU A 406 10.63 -8.94 12.48
C LEU A 406 11.34 -8.90 11.12
N LYS A 407 10.83 -9.66 10.15
CA LYS A 407 11.39 -9.75 8.80
C LYS A 407 11.41 -8.39 8.11
N ASN A 408 10.31 -7.64 8.18
CA ASN A 408 10.24 -6.30 7.58
C ASN A 408 11.31 -5.35 8.17
N ARG A 409 11.51 -5.39 9.50
CA ARG A 409 12.55 -4.60 10.17
C ARG A 409 13.96 -5.04 9.79
N ARG A 410 14.22 -6.34 9.66
CA ARG A 410 15.53 -6.85 9.20
C ARG A 410 15.82 -6.53 7.74
N ASN A 411 14.82 -6.62 6.88
CA ASN A 411 14.93 -6.18 5.49
C ASN A 411 15.27 -4.70 5.43
N ARG A 412 14.62 -3.87 6.26
CA ARG A 412 14.92 -2.44 6.37
C ARG A 412 16.37 -2.17 6.77
N GLU A 413 16.87 -2.88 7.79
CA GLU A 413 18.29 -2.80 8.20
C GLU A 413 19.23 -3.17 7.06
N SER A 414 18.91 -4.23 6.32
CA SER A 414 19.69 -4.67 5.16
C SER A 414 19.72 -3.60 4.06
N THR A 415 18.58 -3.00 3.73
CA THR A 415 18.51 -1.89 2.76
C THR A 415 19.31 -0.66 3.23
N ILE A 416 19.27 -0.34 4.52
CA ILE A 416 20.04 0.78 5.09
C ILE A 416 21.55 0.51 5.00
N LEU A 417 21.99 -0.71 5.34
CA LEU A 417 23.39 -1.10 5.20
C LEU A 417 23.84 -1.01 3.75
N MET A 418 23.05 -1.53 2.80
CA MET A 418 23.33 -1.39 1.37
C MET A 418 23.42 0.07 0.92
N ALA A 419 22.57 0.97 1.45
CA ALA A 419 22.65 2.39 1.16
C ALA A 419 24.01 2.97 1.59
N ILE A 420 24.45 2.63 2.80
CA ILE A 420 25.71 3.10 3.40
C ILE A 420 26.91 2.55 2.61
N GLU A 421 26.91 1.26 2.28
CA GLU A 421 27.95 0.61 1.48
C GLU A 421 28.07 1.23 0.07
N ASN A 422 26.94 1.69 -0.49
CA ASN A 422 26.89 2.42 -1.75
C ASN A 422 27.23 3.93 -1.61
N GLY A 423 27.75 4.35 -0.45
CA GLY A 423 28.30 5.68 -0.23
C GLY A 423 27.34 6.70 0.41
N ALA A 424 26.17 6.28 0.91
CA ALA A 424 25.29 7.17 1.68
C ALA A 424 25.96 7.58 3.00
N LYS A 425 26.01 8.89 3.29
CA LYS A 425 26.72 9.43 4.46
C LYS A 425 25.82 10.19 5.44
N THR A 426 24.63 10.60 5.00
CA THR A 426 23.69 11.41 5.78
C THR A 426 22.34 10.71 5.91
N LEU A 427 21.52 11.18 6.86
CA LEU A 427 20.14 10.72 7.02
C LEU A 427 19.33 10.87 5.73
N PHE A 428 19.50 12.00 5.03
CA PHE A 428 18.80 12.23 3.77
C PHE A 428 19.23 11.26 2.68
N ASP A 429 20.52 10.95 2.56
CA ASP A 429 21.01 9.98 1.57
C ASP A 429 20.39 8.59 1.80
N ILE A 430 20.38 8.15 3.07
CA ILE A 430 19.83 6.84 3.43
C ILE A 430 18.31 6.82 3.22
N VAL A 431 17.58 7.87 3.58
CA VAL A 431 16.13 7.97 3.32
C VAL A 431 15.85 7.97 1.81
N ALA A 432 16.59 8.76 1.03
CA ALA A 432 16.41 8.87 -0.40
C ALA A 432 16.69 7.55 -1.13
N TYR A 433 17.61 6.73 -0.61
CA TYR A 433 17.87 5.38 -1.11
C TYR A 433 16.80 4.38 -0.65
N THR A 434 16.54 4.32 0.66
CA THR A 434 15.74 3.27 1.31
C THR A 434 14.23 3.46 1.12
N TYR A 435 13.78 4.69 0.85
CA TYR A 435 12.37 5.06 0.67
C TYR A 435 12.16 5.80 -0.67
N ALA A 436 12.97 5.46 -1.69
CA ALA A 436 12.93 6.10 -3.00
C ALA A 436 11.54 6.04 -3.68
N ASP A 437 10.81 4.96 -3.42
CA ASP A 437 9.47 4.64 -3.93
C ASP A 437 8.33 5.20 -3.06
N VAL A 438 8.65 5.76 -1.89
CA VAL A 438 7.67 6.35 -0.98
C VAL A 438 7.51 7.84 -1.25
N ASP A 439 6.26 8.32 -1.22
CA ASP A 439 5.95 9.74 -1.37
C ASP A 439 6.78 10.60 -0.41
N ARG A 440 7.39 11.66 -0.93
CA ARG A 440 8.29 12.54 -0.16
C ARG A 440 7.62 13.22 1.02
N SER A 441 6.30 13.39 1.01
CA SER A 441 5.55 13.88 2.18
C SER A 441 5.69 12.97 3.40
N LEU A 442 5.97 11.68 3.19
CA LEU A 442 6.18 10.69 4.25
C LEU A 442 7.66 10.52 4.62
N TRP A 443 8.60 11.17 3.90
CA TRP A 443 10.03 11.02 4.17
C TRP A 443 10.44 11.54 5.55
N PHE A 444 9.67 12.48 6.12
CA PHE A 444 9.89 12.87 7.50
C PHE A 444 9.71 11.68 8.46
N TYR A 445 8.62 10.93 8.34
CA TYR A 445 8.38 9.74 9.15
C TYR A 445 9.38 8.62 8.83
N ALA A 446 9.73 8.46 7.56
CA ALA A 446 10.78 7.53 7.13
C ALA A 446 12.13 7.86 7.79
N SER A 447 12.48 9.14 7.91
CA SER A 447 13.73 9.58 8.53
C SER A 447 13.82 9.20 10.02
N LEU A 448 12.70 9.31 10.75
CA LEU A 448 12.63 8.85 12.15
C LEU A 448 12.87 7.34 12.23
N ASN A 449 12.32 6.59 11.27
CA ASN A 449 12.52 5.15 11.20
C ASN A 449 13.95 4.74 10.81
N VAL A 450 14.57 5.42 9.85
CA VAL A 450 15.98 5.21 9.48
C VAL A 450 16.88 5.42 10.69
N ARG A 451 16.67 6.51 11.43
CA ARG A 451 17.47 6.80 12.63
C ARG A 451 17.44 5.65 13.63
N LEU A 452 16.24 5.16 13.95
CA LEU A 452 16.06 4.02 14.87
C LEU A 452 16.84 2.77 14.44
N HIS A 453 16.88 2.49 13.14
CA HIS A 453 17.62 1.36 12.59
C HIS A 453 19.13 1.58 12.60
N VAL A 454 19.61 2.77 12.23
CA VAL A 454 21.05 3.11 12.28
C VAL A 454 21.56 3.05 13.72
N ASP A 455 20.81 3.58 14.68
CA ASP A 455 21.16 3.52 16.11
C ASP A 455 21.29 2.05 16.58
N HIS A 456 20.39 1.17 16.18
CA HIS A 456 20.44 -0.24 16.52
C HIS A 456 21.61 -0.99 15.86
N LEU A 457 21.88 -0.71 14.58
CA LEU A 457 23.04 -1.25 13.86
C LEU A 457 24.36 -0.79 14.49
N ALA A 458 24.41 0.46 14.98
CA ALA A 458 25.56 0.99 15.70
C ALA A 458 25.82 0.22 17.00
N VAL A 459 24.79 -0.01 17.82
CA VAL A 459 24.88 -0.81 19.06
C VAL A 459 25.35 -2.23 18.78
N GLN A 460 24.95 -2.82 17.65
CA GLN A 460 25.38 -4.15 17.22
C GLN A 460 26.78 -4.19 16.59
N ASN A 461 27.46 -3.04 16.44
CA ASN A 461 28.71 -2.91 15.69
C ASN A 461 28.63 -3.46 14.25
N LYS A 462 27.48 -3.27 13.59
CA LYS A 462 27.22 -3.74 12.23
C LYS A 462 27.36 -2.66 11.15
N LEU A 463 27.53 -1.40 11.54
CA LEU A 463 27.79 -0.33 10.58
C LEU A 463 29.20 -0.48 9.98
N PRO A 464 29.41 -0.17 8.69
CA PRO A 464 30.73 -0.17 8.07
C PRO A 464 31.74 0.70 8.85
N SER A 465 33.00 0.26 8.93
CA SER A 465 34.01 0.91 9.77
C SER A 465 34.35 2.35 9.37
N ASP A 466 34.11 2.71 8.10
CA ASP A 466 34.32 4.04 7.53
C ASP A 466 33.09 4.95 7.63
N PHE A 467 31.96 4.43 8.12
CA PHE A 467 30.74 5.22 8.31
C PHE A 467 30.87 6.14 9.54
N SER A 468 30.82 7.45 9.30
CA SER A 468 30.89 8.45 10.37
C SER A 468 29.53 8.66 11.05
N LEU A 469 29.35 8.05 12.22
CA LEU A 469 28.18 8.29 13.08
C LEU A 469 28.05 9.75 13.50
N GLU A 470 29.16 10.48 13.67
CA GLU A 470 29.12 11.91 13.97
C GLU A 470 28.49 12.71 12.83
N ASN A 471 28.88 12.43 11.58
CA ASN A 471 28.30 13.07 10.40
C ASN A 471 26.81 12.73 10.24
N PHE A 472 26.45 11.45 10.43
CA PHE A 472 25.05 11.02 10.41
C PHE A 472 24.22 11.77 11.46
N ASN A 473 24.66 11.78 12.72
CA ASN A 473 23.97 12.46 13.82
C ASN A 473 23.83 13.96 13.61
N ARG A 474 24.85 14.61 13.03
CA ARG A 474 24.78 16.02 12.63
C ARG A 474 23.68 16.25 11.59
N SER A 475 23.59 15.40 10.57
CA SER A 475 22.55 15.47 9.56
C SER A 475 21.13 15.22 10.11
N CYS A 476 20.99 14.40 11.16
CA CYS A 476 19.71 14.22 11.84
C CYS A 476 19.23 15.53 12.50
N ALA A 477 20.15 16.29 13.11
CA ALA A 477 19.83 17.57 13.74
C ALA A 477 19.44 18.64 12.70
N GLU A 478 20.13 18.67 11.56
CA GLU A 478 19.81 19.55 10.44
C GLU A 478 18.41 19.25 9.85
N PHE A 479 18.09 17.96 9.68
CA PHE A 479 16.79 17.51 9.18
C PHE A 479 15.65 17.86 10.15
N ALA A 480 15.87 17.74 11.47
CA ALA A 480 14.91 18.17 12.50
C ALA A 480 14.75 19.71 12.55
N GLY A 481 15.82 20.46 12.25
CA GLY A 481 15.83 21.92 12.19
C GLY A 481 14.97 22.50 11.06
N MET A 482 14.89 21.83 9.91
CA MET A 482 14.04 22.26 8.77
C MET A 482 12.55 22.36 9.13
N LYS A 483 12.08 21.65 10.15
CA LYS A 483 10.68 21.68 10.62
C LYS A 483 10.40 22.83 11.60
N LYS A 484 11.40 23.34 12.33
CA LYS A 484 11.23 24.52 13.22
C LYS A 484 11.02 25.82 12.42
N THR A 485 11.38 25.82 11.14
CA THR A 485 11.07 26.87 10.16
C THR A 485 9.82 26.52 9.34
N SER A 486 8.74 26.07 9.98
CA SER A 486 7.41 26.09 9.37
C SER A 486 6.81 27.48 9.56
N PHE A 487 6.60 28.19 8.45
CA PHE A 487 5.88 29.46 8.33
C PHE A 487 4.67 29.53 9.28
N SER A 488 4.66 30.50 10.18
CA SER A 488 3.41 31.08 10.68
C SER A 488 2.74 31.78 9.49
N LEU A 489 1.52 31.35 9.13
CA LEU A 489 0.62 32.17 8.34
C LEU A 489 0.20 33.36 9.20
N GLY A 490 0.98 34.43 9.12
CA GLY A 490 0.83 35.64 9.92
C GLY A 490 2.21 36.20 10.18
N ASP A 491 2.44 37.44 9.75
CA ASP A 491 3.65 38.24 9.98
C ASP A 491 4.86 37.98 9.08
N ALA A 492 4.71 38.25 7.77
CA ALA A 492 5.83 38.67 6.92
C ALA A 492 5.38 39.67 5.85
N ASN A 493 4.66 40.71 6.26
CA ASN A 493 4.40 41.90 5.45
C ASN A 493 5.14 43.08 6.08
N LYS A 494 6.48 43.07 6.00
CA LYS A 494 7.43 44.21 6.13
C LYS A 494 8.85 43.70 6.43
N SER A 495 9.67 43.57 5.38
CA SER A 495 10.99 44.21 5.29
C SER A 495 11.83 43.58 4.16
N CYS A 496 12.00 44.39 3.12
CA CYS A 496 13.02 44.48 2.09
C CYS A 496 14.05 43.34 1.84
N SER A 497 13.98 42.88 0.58
CA SER A 497 15.08 42.77 -0.41
C SER A 497 16.18 41.70 -0.25
N GLY A 498 16.06 40.61 -1.04
CA GLY A 498 17.18 39.72 -1.39
C GLY A 498 16.76 38.43 -2.12
N ARG A 499 16.82 38.44 -3.47
CA ARG A 499 16.73 37.33 -4.45
C ARG A 499 16.01 36.02 -4.06
N GLN A 500 14.77 35.87 -4.53
CA GLN A 500 13.97 34.63 -4.52
C GLN A 500 14.41 33.62 -5.60
N ASN A 501 14.52 32.34 -5.23
CA ASN A 501 14.45 31.19 -6.14
C ASN A 501 13.05 30.55 -5.99
N SER A 502 12.13 30.91 -6.90
CA SER A 502 10.71 30.51 -6.89
C SER A 502 10.36 29.51 -8.00
N SER A 503 11.16 28.45 -8.18
CA SER A 503 11.01 27.54 -9.33
C SER A 503 10.49 26.14 -9.00
N ARG A 504 10.42 25.72 -7.73
CA ARG A 504 10.19 24.30 -7.36
C ARG A 504 8.72 23.89 -7.14
N GLU A 505 7.83 24.79 -6.74
CA GLU A 505 6.39 24.47 -6.53
C GLU A 505 5.56 24.48 -7.83
N LEU A 506 6.11 24.99 -8.93
CA LEU A 506 5.41 25.10 -10.23
C LEU A 506 5.66 23.90 -11.16
N ILE A 507 6.66 23.05 -10.87
CA ILE A 507 7.08 21.94 -11.74
C ILE A 507 6.15 20.72 -11.58
N THR A 508 5.67 20.43 -10.36
CA THR A 508 4.70 19.35 -10.09
C THR A 508 3.30 19.64 -10.63
N GLY A 509 2.97 20.92 -10.86
CA GLY A 509 1.64 21.34 -11.31
C GLY A 509 1.34 20.98 -12.77
N TRP A 510 2.35 20.86 -13.64
CA TRP A 510 2.12 20.48 -15.04
C TRP A 510 1.73 19.02 -15.21
N PHE A 511 2.35 18.13 -14.44
CA PHE A 511 2.13 16.70 -14.55
C PHE A 511 0.72 16.30 -14.09
N GLN A 512 0.21 16.91 -13.02
CA GLN A 512 -1.20 16.74 -12.60
C GLN A 512 -2.18 17.23 -13.67
N VAL A 513 -1.82 18.26 -14.44
CA VAL A 513 -2.68 18.82 -15.49
C VAL A 513 -2.70 17.94 -16.73
N ILE A 514 -1.55 17.45 -17.18
CA ILE A 514 -1.47 16.47 -18.27
C ILE A 514 -2.21 15.19 -17.88
N PHE A 515 -2.04 14.69 -16.66
CA PHE A 515 -2.69 13.46 -16.18
C PHE A 515 -4.21 13.62 -16.01
N SER A 516 -4.68 14.77 -15.49
CA SER A 516 -6.13 15.05 -15.31
C SER A 516 -6.84 15.37 -16.62
N LEU A 517 -6.14 15.90 -17.62
CA LEU A 517 -6.69 16.22 -18.95
C LEU A 517 -6.61 15.03 -19.93
N ILE A 518 -5.85 13.98 -19.59
CA ILE A 518 -5.65 12.80 -20.42
C ILE A 518 -6.51 11.60 -19.96
N VAL A 519 -7.12 11.62 -18.78
CA VAL A 519 -7.91 10.48 -18.30
C VAL A 519 -9.39 10.85 -18.06
N PRO A 520 -10.23 10.68 -19.08
CA PRO A 520 -11.62 10.25 -18.90
C PRO A 520 -11.77 8.81 -19.42
N GLU A 521 -12.40 7.98 -18.59
CA GLU A 521 -12.91 6.62 -18.87
C GLU A 521 -12.88 6.16 -20.34
N ALA A 522 -12.07 5.15 -20.67
CA ALA A 522 -12.18 4.44 -21.95
C ALA A 522 -11.77 2.96 -21.85
N LEU A 523 -12.51 2.15 -22.61
CA LEU A 523 -12.65 0.70 -22.58
C LEU A 523 -11.47 -0.05 -23.24
N GLY A 524 -11.10 -1.19 -22.64
CA GLY A 524 -10.95 -2.46 -23.36
C GLY A 524 -9.67 -2.80 -24.11
N GLU A 525 -8.99 -1.90 -24.86
CA GLU A 525 -7.95 -2.34 -25.81
C GLU A 525 -6.71 -1.42 -25.84
N ALA A 526 -5.52 -2.01 -26.08
CA ALA A 526 -4.16 -1.43 -26.28
C ALA A 526 -3.69 -0.26 -25.34
N LYS A 527 -2.60 -0.48 -24.59
CA LYS A 527 -2.04 0.52 -23.65
C LYS A 527 -0.98 1.44 -24.29
N ILE A 528 -1.00 2.73 -23.90
CA ILE A 528 0.00 3.76 -24.22
C ILE A 528 0.81 4.08 -22.95
N VAL A 529 2.15 4.05 -23.05
CA VAL A 529 3.07 4.39 -21.94
C VAL A 529 3.77 5.73 -22.22
N ILE A 530 3.84 6.63 -21.24
CA ILE A 530 4.48 7.95 -21.37
C ILE A 530 5.64 8.09 -20.38
N TYR A 531 6.82 8.49 -20.87
CA TYR A 531 8.06 8.71 -20.13
C TYR A 531 8.47 10.18 -20.09
N GLU A 532 9.25 10.57 -19.06
CA GLU A 532 9.79 11.93 -18.84
C GLU A 532 11.33 11.99 -18.97
N ASP A 533 11.90 13.16 -19.30
CA ASP A 533 13.34 13.40 -19.49
C ASP A 533 14.06 13.97 -18.25
N PHE A 534 15.38 13.76 -18.24
CA PHE A 534 16.30 13.93 -17.12
C PHE A 534 17.22 15.14 -17.33
N TYR A 535 16.81 16.33 -16.91
CA TYR A 535 17.64 17.54 -17.03
C TYR A 535 17.72 18.36 -15.74
N LEU A 536 18.37 17.80 -14.70
CA LEU A 536 18.94 18.58 -13.60
C LEU A 536 20.37 18.07 -13.30
N PRO A 537 21.42 18.93 -13.27
CA PRO A 537 22.83 18.49 -13.14
C PRO A 537 23.22 17.87 -11.79
N HIS A 538 22.30 17.77 -10.84
CA HIS A 538 22.49 17.06 -9.59
C HIS A 538 21.14 16.51 -9.16
N GLN A 539 21.12 15.25 -8.74
CA GLN A 539 19.99 14.46 -8.21
C GLN A 539 19.36 13.49 -9.22
N SER A 540 19.52 12.20 -8.92
CA SER A 540 18.98 11.05 -9.63
C SER A 540 17.45 11.02 -9.60
N PRO A 541 16.77 10.86 -10.75
CA PRO A 541 15.36 10.46 -10.78
C PRO A 541 15.25 9.03 -11.33
N ILE A 542 14.40 8.21 -10.71
CA ILE A 542 13.77 7.08 -11.38
C ILE A 542 12.28 7.32 -11.24
N TYR A 543 11.63 7.81 -12.30
CA TYR A 543 10.18 7.89 -12.39
C TYR A 543 9.67 6.69 -13.22
N ASN A 544 8.70 5.96 -12.69
CA ASN A 544 7.88 4.98 -13.43
C ASN A 544 6.42 5.41 -13.25
N LEU A 545 5.64 5.51 -14.34
CA LEU A 545 4.18 5.61 -14.26
C LEU A 545 3.50 4.72 -15.31
N SER A 546 2.61 3.85 -14.83
CA SER A 546 1.72 2.97 -15.60
C SER A 546 0.28 3.50 -15.54
N ILE A 547 -0.47 3.47 -16.66
CA ILE A 547 -1.93 3.67 -16.64
C ILE A 547 -2.60 2.29 -16.73
N SER A 548 -3.45 1.98 -15.74
CA SER A 548 -4.11 0.68 -15.53
C SER A 548 -5.63 0.83 -15.56
N THR A 549 -6.30 -0.15 -16.19
CA THR A 549 -7.63 -0.60 -15.78
C THR A 549 -7.58 -2.13 -15.69
N HIS A 550 -8.03 -2.67 -14.56
CA HIS A 550 -7.95 -4.10 -14.21
C HIS A 550 -8.62 -5.02 -15.24
N LEU A 551 -8.06 -6.21 -15.44
CA LEU A 551 -8.80 -7.47 -15.52
C LEU A 551 -7.86 -8.68 -15.30
N PHE A 552 -8.24 -9.54 -14.36
CA PHE A 552 -7.84 -10.95 -14.34
C PHE A 552 -8.56 -11.66 -15.49
N CYS A 553 -7.86 -12.52 -16.24
CA CYS A 553 -8.48 -13.73 -16.79
C CYS A 553 -7.43 -14.74 -17.28
N ASN A 554 -7.57 -15.97 -16.80
CA ASN A 554 -6.98 -17.18 -17.37
C ASN A 554 -7.46 -17.37 -18.81
N SER A 555 -6.59 -17.79 -19.72
CA SER A 555 -6.93 -18.85 -20.67
C SER A 555 -5.71 -19.51 -21.29
N SER A 556 -5.85 -20.82 -21.41
CA SER A 556 -5.03 -21.87 -21.99
C SER A 556 -4.40 -21.59 -23.36
N SER A 557 -3.20 -22.15 -23.55
CA SER A 557 -2.54 -22.34 -24.86
C SER A 557 -3.42 -23.07 -25.88
N PRO A 558 -3.12 -22.93 -27.18
CA PRO A 558 -2.38 -24.03 -27.81
C PRO A 558 -1.26 -23.61 -28.80
N ASN A 559 -0.33 -24.56 -28.95
CA ASN A 559 0.82 -24.65 -29.85
C ASN A 559 0.77 -23.89 -31.20
N SER A 560 1.89 -23.27 -31.57
CA SER A 560 2.47 -23.46 -32.92
C SER A 560 3.99 -23.23 -32.93
N SER A 561 4.63 -23.90 -33.87
CA SER A 561 6.02 -24.33 -33.91
C SER A 561 7.03 -23.32 -34.47
N SER A 562 8.25 -23.39 -33.92
CA SER A 562 9.56 -23.22 -34.57
C SER A 562 9.79 -22.01 -35.49
N ASN A 563 10.40 -20.97 -34.92
CA ASN A 563 11.61 -20.37 -35.47
C ASN A 563 12.39 -19.71 -34.33
N ARG A 564 13.69 -20.00 -34.23
CA ARG A 564 14.55 -19.58 -33.11
C ARG A 564 14.80 -18.07 -33.18
N SER A 565 13.83 -17.27 -32.73
CA SER A 565 13.98 -15.85 -32.42
C SER A 565 14.55 -15.73 -31.01
N MET A 566 15.69 -15.05 -30.87
CA MET A 566 16.31 -14.73 -29.57
C MET A 566 15.26 -14.05 -28.67
N GLU A 567 14.89 -14.68 -27.55
CA GLU A 567 13.87 -14.18 -26.65
C GLU A 567 14.41 -12.96 -25.87
N LEU A 568 13.56 -11.98 -25.56
CA LEU A 568 13.92 -10.78 -24.78
C LEU A 568 14.55 -11.16 -23.42
N ASN A 569 14.17 -12.32 -22.89
CA ASN A 569 14.70 -12.95 -21.68
C ASN A 569 16.20 -13.23 -21.76
N ASP A 570 16.74 -13.59 -22.93
CA ASP A 570 18.15 -13.98 -23.10
C ASP A 570 19.11 -12.78 -22.99
N VAL A 571 18.65 -11.57 -23.32
CA VAL A 571 19.48 -10.35 -23.29
C VAL A 571 19.52 -9.74 -21.88
N TRP A 572 18.41 -9.80 -21.14
CA TRP A 572 18.31 -9.25 -19.79
C TRP A 572 18.86 -10.18 -18.70
N HIS A 573 18.67 -11.49 -18.80
CA HIS A 573 19.20 -12.46 -17.83
C HIS A 573 20.68 -12.80 -18.00
N SER A 574 21.34 -12.26 -19.04
CA SER A 574 22.80 -12.37 -19.20
C SER A 574 23.59 -11.35 -18.35
N MET A 575 22.91 -10.38 -17.74
CA MET A 575 23.51 -9.40 -16.83
C MET A 575 23.30 -9.85 -15.39
N ASN A 576 24.38 -9.87 -14.60
CA ASN A 576 24.26 -10.19 -13.17
C ASN A 576 23.63 -9.01 -12.41
N ASP A 577 23.12 -9.29 -11.21
CA ASP A 577 22.40 -8.29 -10.38
C ASP A 577 23.28 -7.08 -10.04
N GLU A 578 24.59 -7.26 -9.89
CA GLU A 578 25.55 -6.16 -9.69
C GLU A 578 25.65 -5.22 -10.90
N GLU A 579 25.69 -5.76 -12.12
CA GLU A 579 25.77 -4.97 -13.34
C GLU A 579 24.44 -4.24 -13.62
N LEU A 580 23.30 -4.88 -13.31
CA LEU A 580 21.98 -4.26 -13.36
C LEU A 580 21.87 -3.09 -12.38
N MET A 581 22.29 -3.26 -11.14
CA MET A 581 22.26 -2.22 -10.10
C MET A 581 23.28 -1.10 -10.37
N TRP A 582 24.50 -1.43 -10.81
CA TRP A 582 25.51 -0.45 -11.22
C TRP A 582 24.99 0.41 -12.37
N ARG A 583 24.39 -0.19 -13.42
CA ARG A 583 23.84 0.56 -14.55
C ARG A 583 22.63 1.40 -14.13
N ALA A 584 21.75 0.91 -13.25
CA ALA A 584 20.60 1.66 -12.73
C ALA A 584 20.99 2.91 -11.91
N SER A 585 22.18 2.92 -11.31
CA SER A 585 22.72 4.04 -10.52
C SER A 585 23.47 5.12 -11.31
N MET A 586 23.62 4.96 -12.64
CA MET A 586 24.44 5.87 -13.45
C MET A 586 23.79 7.25 -13.65
N VAL A 587 24.58 8.31 -13.38
CA VAL A 587 24.20 9.69 -13.70
C VAL A 587 23.93 9.84 -15.21
N VAL A 588 22.74 10.33 -15.55
CA VAL A 588 22.35 10.61 -16.92
C VAL A 588 23.00 11.91 -17.39
N GLN A 589 23.72 11.84 -18.50
CA GLN A 589 24.37 12.99 -19.13
C GLN A 589 23.89 13.16 -20.57
N TRP A 590 23.53 14.39 -20.93
CA TRP A 590 23.19 14.77 -22.28
C TRP A 590 24.34 14.52 -23.27
N GLY A 591 24.02 14.07 -24.49
CA GLY A 591 25.01 13.77 -25.51
C GLY A 591 25.74 12.45 -25.33
N ARG A 592 25.54 11.75 -24.21
CA ARG A 592 26.31 10.56 -23.83
C ARG A 592 25.46 9.30 -23.90
N SER A 593 26.15 8.15 -23.91
CA SER A 593 25.49 6.84 -23.89
C SER A 593 24.62 6.62 -22.65
N THR A 594 24.92 7.29 -21.53
CA THR A 594 24.13 7.20 -20.29
C THR A 594 22.67 7.67 -20.47
N MET A 595 22.41 8.62 -21.37
CA MET A 595 21.04 9.03 -21.71
C MET A 595 20.31 7.90 -22.44
N ILE A 596 20.95 7.31 -23.45
CA ILE A 596 20.40 6.17 -24.18
C ILE A 596 20.25 4.92 -23.30
N ASP A 597 21.19 4.66 -22.39
CA ASP A 597 21.08 3.57 -21.41
C ASP A 597 19.81 3.76 -20.55
N ALA A 598 19.49 5.00 -20.14
CA ALA A 598 18.27 5.29 -19.39
C ALA A 598 17.00 5.08 -20.23
N GLU A 599 16.95 5.62 -21.45
CA GLU A 599 15.82 5.44 -22.37
C GLU A 599 15.55 3.96 -22.70
N ARG A 600 16.60 3.18 -22.94
CA ARG A 600 16.48 1.73 -23.21
C ARG A 600 15.97 0.96 -21.99
N ARG A 601 16.36 1.35 -20.77
CA ARG A 601 15.83 0.75 -19.53
C ARG A 601 14.35 1.06 -19.33
N LEU A 602 13.96 2.31 -19.57
CA LEU A 602 12.55 2.72 -19.52
C LEU A 602 11.72 1.87 -20.49
N LEU A 603 12.14 1.77 -21.75
CA LEU A 603 11.50 0.91 -22.76
C LEU A 603 11.49 -0.57 -22.35
N ALA A 604 12.59 -1.10 -21.83
CA ALA A 604 12.69 -2.49 -21.41
C ALA A 604 11.70 -2.82 -20.29
N ASN A 605 11.62 -1.97 -19.27
CA ASN A 605 10.66 -2.10 -18.18
C ASN A 605 9.22 -2.01 -18.70
N ALA A 606 8.96 -1.10 -19.64
CA ALA A 606 7.67 -0.97 -20.34
C ALA A 606 7.23 -2.26 -21.03
N LEU A 607 8.17 -2.93 -21.68
CA LEU A 607 7.92 -4.09 -22.52
C LEU A 607 7.57 -5.34 -21.70
N LEU A 608 7.86 -5.36 -20.39
CA LEU A 608 7.48 -6.45 -19.48
C LEU A 608 5.96 -6.62 -19.40
N ASP A 609 5.19 -5.53 -19.53
CA ASP A 609 3.75 -5.63 -19.74
C ASP A 609 3.48 -5.86 -21.23
N ILE A 610 2.96 -7.06 -21.54
CA ILE A 610 2.63 -7.50 -22.89
C ILE A 610 1.52 -6.68 -23.54
N SER A 611 0.69 -6.00 -22.75
CA SER A 611 -0.43 -5.18 -23.24
C SER A 611 -0.02 -3.78 -23.70
N ASN A 612 1.24 -3.38 -23.47
CA ASN A 612 1.80 -2.12 -23.96
C ASN A 612 2.18 -2.24 -25.43
N GLU A 613 1.49 -1.48 -26.29
CA GLU A 613 1.73 -1.48 -27.74
C GLU A 613 2.43 -0.21 -28.24
N ARG A 614 2.29 0.91 -27.51
CA ARG A 614 2.78 2.23 -27.91
C ARG A 614 3.56 2.88 -26.76
N PHE A 615 4.74 3.40 -27.06
CA PHE A 615 5.66 3.98 -26.06
C PHE A 615 6.04 5.39 -26.47
N ILE A 616 5.80 6.36 -25.59
CA ILE A 616 6.02 7.78 -25.83
C ILE A 616 7.04 8.32 -24.83
N LEU A 617 8.02 9.09 -25.30
CA LEU A 617 8.96 9.84 -24.46
C LEU A 617 8.74 11.36 -24.65
N LEU A 618 8.43 12.07 -23.57
CA LEU A 618 8.12 13.51 -23.51
C LEU A 618 8.96 14.23 -22.45
N SER A 619 8.99 15.55 -22.50
CA SER A 619 9.64 16.43 -21.50
C SER A 619 8.63 16.94 -20.47
N GLU A 620 9.11 17.31 -19.29
CA GLU A 620 8.36 18.10 -18.29
C GLU A 620 7.80 19.42 -18.85
N SER A 621 8.42 19.93 -19.93
CA SER A 621 8.04 21.15 -20.63
C SER A 621 7.09 20.93 -21.81
N CYS A 622 6.54 19.71 -21.95
CA CYS A 622 5.53 19.38 -22.95
C CYS A 622 4.11 19.73 -22.47
N ILE A 623 3.22 20.12 -23.37
CA ILE A 623 1.78 20.22 -23.11
C ILE A 623 0.98 19.50 -24.20
N PRO A 624 -0.17 18.87 -23.89
CA PRO A 624 -1.04 18.30 -24.91
C PRO A 624 -1.69 19.42 -25.73
N LEU A 625 -1.77 19.21 -27.05
CA LEU A 625 -2.46 20.12 -27.98
C LEU A 625 -3.89 19.63 -28.31
N PHE A 626 -4.18 18.38 -27.98
CA PHE A 626 -5.47 17.72 -28.23
C PHE A 626 -5.86 16.89 -27.01
N ASN A 627 -7.15 16.58 -26.89
CA ASN A 627 -7.64 15.72 -25.83
C ASN A 627 -7.13 14.27 -25.97
N PHE A 628 -7.29 13.51 -24.89
CA PHE A 628 -6.82 12.13 -24.86
C PHE A 628 -7.40 11.28 -25.98
N THR A 629 -8.71 11.31 -26.18
CA THR A 629 -9.38 10.45 -27.17
C THR A 629 -8.77 10.66 -28.55
N THR A 630 -8.45 11.91 -28.89
CA THR A 630 -7.80 12.25 -30.16
C THR A 630 -6.36 11.74 -30.19
N ILE A 631 -5.55 11.97 -29.15
CA ILE A 631 -4.17 11.48 -29.05
C ILE A 631 -4.12 9.95 -29.12
N TYR A 632 -4.94 9.28 -28.32
CA TYR A 632 -5.06 7.84 -28.25
C TYR A 632 -5.44 7.26 -29.61
N THR A 633 -6.56 7.72 -30.19
CA THR A 633 -7.05 7.25 -31.49
C THR A 633 -6.04 7.50 -32.61
N TYR A 634 -5.34 8.63 -32.56
CA TYR A 634 -4.29 8.97 -33.52
C TYR A 634 -3.11 8.01 -33.44
N LEU A 635 -2.71 7.60 -32.24
CA LEU A 635 -1.57 6.71 -32.07
C LEU A 635 -1.94 5.26 -32.34
N THR A 636 -3.08 4.79 -31.81
CA THR A 636 -3.49 3.39 -31.98
C THR A 636 -3.88 3.05 -33.41
N ASN A 637 -4.48 3.98 -34.16
CA ASN A 637 -4.81 3.78 -35.57
C ASN A 637 -3.65 3.99 -36.54
N SER A 638 -2.47 4.42 -36.09
CA SER A 638 -1.34 4.60 -36.99
C SER A 638 -0.68 3.27 -37.33
N ASP A 639 -0.14 3.09 -38.53
CA ASP A 639 0.75 1.97 -38.87
C ASP A 639 2.24 2.32 -38.69
N GLN A 640 2.52 3.58 -38.33
CA GLN A 640 3.87 4.14 -38.21
C GLN A 640 4.23 4.45 -36.75
N SER A 641 5.54 4.49 -36.50
CA SER A 641 6.12 5.11 -35.30
C SER A 641 6.52 6.57 -35.59
N PHE A 642 6.41 7.43 -34.60
CA PHE A 642 6.70 8.86 -34.71
C PHE A 642 8.05 9.23 -34.07
N LEU A 643 9.10 9.00 -34.84
CA LEU A 643 10.46 9.39 -34.52
C LEU A 643 11.03 10.31 -35.61
N GLY A 644 11.53 11.48 -35.22
CA GLY A 644 12.17 12.42 -36.14
C GLY A 644 13.47 11.82 -36.68
N SER A 645 13.55 11.58 -37.99
CA SER A 645 14.73 10.97 -38.62
C SER A 645 15.00 11.60 -39.98
N PHE A 646 16.05 12.42 -40.05
CA PHE A 646 16.40 13.17 -41.26
C PHE A 646 17.90 13.20 -41.49
N ASP A 647 18.28 13.33 -42.76
CA ASP A 647 19.67 13.50 -43.17
C ASP A 647 19.99 14.99 -43.26
N ASP A 648 20.71 15.49 -42.25
CA ASP A 648 21.06 16.91 -42.15
C ASP A 648 22.49 17.14 -42.69
N PRO A 649 22.64 17.82 -43.86
CA PRO A 649 23.95 18.02 -44.48
C PRO A 649 24.86 19.01 -43.73
N ARG A 650 24.34 19.71 -42.72
CA ARG A 650 25.09 20.74 -41.97
C ARG A 650 26.11 20.12 -41.02
N LYS A 651 26.97 20.98 -40.45
CA LYS A 651 27.97 20.58 -39.43
C LYS A 651 27.34 19.90 -38.21
N ILE A 652 26.13 20.29 -37.84
CA ILE A 652 25.37 19.74 -36.70
C ILE A 652 24.67 18.41 -37.01
N GLY A 653 24.75 17.91 -38.24
CA GLY A 653 24.20 16.65 -38.72
C GLY A 653 25.31 15.71 -39.18
N ARG A 654 25.53 15.61 -40.50
CA ARG A 654 26.62 14.82 -41.11
C ARG A 654 28.01 15.20 -40.58
N GLY A 655 28.23 16.46 -40.20
CA GLY A 655 29.51 16.90 -39.62
C GLY A 655 29.84 16.28 -38.25
N ARG A 656 28.86 15.66 -37.56
CA ARG A 656 29.06 14.93 -36.30
C ARG A 656 29.36 13.44 -36.48
N TYR A 657 29.28 12.93 -37.71
CA TYR A 657 29.56 11.52 -38.01
C TYR A 657 31.05 11.19 -37.81
N ASN A 658 31.33 10.13 -37.06
CA ASN A 658 32.68 9.63 -36.85
C ASN A 658 33.00 8.49 -37.83
N LYS A 659 33.98 8.70 -38.71
CA LYS A 659 34.39 7.71 -39.73
C LYS A 659 34.80 6.35 -39.15
N ARG A 660 35.18 6.28 -37.86
CA ARG A 660 35.49 5.02 -37.16
C ARG A 660 34.27 4.12 -36.90
N MET A 661 33.06 4.63 -37.15
CA MET A 661 31.83 3.82 -37.09
C MET A 661 31.63 2.95 -38.34
N TYR A 662 32.41 3.19 -39.41
CA TYR A 662 32.51 2.31 -40.57
C TYR A 662 33.23 1.00 -40.19
N PRO A 663 32.81 -0.18 -40.70
CA PRO A 663 31.76 -0.39 -41.72
C PRO A 663 30.33 -0.53 -41.16
N ASN A 664 30.15 -0.65 -39.84
CA ASN A 664 28.86 -0.97 -39.24
C ASN A 664 27.79 0.12 -39.48
N ILE A 665 28.19 1.39 -39.40
CA ILE A 665 27.34 2.55 -39.69
C ILE A 665 28.07 3.38 -40.73
N THR A 666 27.47 3.56 -41.90
CA THR A 666 28.00 4.41 -42.98
C THR A 666 27.45 5.83 -42.86
N LEU A 667 28.07 6.79 -43.56
CA LEU A 667 27.55 8.17 -43.61
C LEU A 667 26.15 8.22 -44.21
N SER A 668 25.81 7.35 -45.16
CA SER A 668 24.45 7.25 -45.73
C SER A 668 23.41 6.75 -44.73
N ASP A 669 23.83 5.97 -43.73
CA ASP A 669 22.96 5.49 -42.66
C ASP A 669 22.68 6.55 -41.60
N TRP A 670 23.60 7.53 -41.46
CA TRP A 670 23.59 8.53 -40.40
C TRP A 670 22.34 9.42 -40.47
N ARG A 671 21.62 9.51 -39.36
CA ARG A 671 20.43 10.35 -39.23
C ARG A 671 20.52 11.24 -38.00
N LYS A 672 19.81 12.36 -38.08
CA LYS A 672 19.57 13.28 -36.97
C LYS A 672 18.09 13.31 -36.63
N GLY A 673 17.79 13.48 -35.36
CA GLY A 673 16.45 13.61 -34.82
C GLY A 673 16.44 14.38 -33.51
N SER A 674 15.27 14.47 -32.89
CA SER A 674 15.15 14.82 -31.48
C SER A 674 15.14 13.56 -30.63
N GLN A 675 15.50 13.71 -29.35
CA GLN A 675 15.39 12.66 -28.34
C GLN A 675 13.96 12.13 -28.17
N TRP A 676 12.95 12.99 -28.37
CA TRP A 676 11.53 12.67 -28.19
C TRP A 676 10.99 11.78 -29.30
N PHE A 677 10.37 10.67 -28.92
CA PHE A 677 9.80 9.71 -29.84
C PHE A 677 8.45 9.19 -29.34
N GLU A 678 7.65 8.71 -30.29
CA GLU A 678 6.75 7.59 -30.05
C GLU A 678 7.21 6.41 -30.90
N VAL A 679 7.13 5.20 -30.33
CA VAL A 679 7.44 3.95 -31.03
C VAL A 679 6.43 2.87 -30.69
N HIS A 680 6.14 2.03 -31.69
CA HIS A 680 5.34 0.82 -31.51
C HIS A 680 6.21 -0.30 -30.89
N ARG A 681 5.59 -1.23 -30.16
CA ARG A 681 6.19 -2.40 -29.50
C ARG A 681 7.29 -3.10 -30.28
N GLU A 682 7.04 -3.48 -31.53
CA GLU A 682 8.05 -4.17 -32.35
C GLU A 682 9.35 -3.34 -32.51
N ARG A 683 9.26 -2.00 -32.50
CA ARG A 683 10.41 -1.09 -32.63
C ARG A 683 11.08 -0.89 -31.28
N ALA A 684 10.30 -0.78 -30.20
CA ALA A 684 10.82 -0.78 -28.84
C ALA A 684 11.66 -2.02 -28.54
N ILE A 685 11.20 -3.21 -28.96
CA ILE A 685 11.97 -4.46 -28.84
C ILE A 685 13.30 -4.37 -29.59
N LYS A 686 13.31 -3.85 -30.83
CA LYS A 686 14.53 -3.65 -31.64
C LYS A 686 15.51 -2.66 -30.99
N ILE A 687 15.00 -1.61 -30.33
CA ILE A 687 15.81 -0.63 -29.59
C ILE A 687 16.45 -1.28 -28.36
N VAL A 688 15.68 -2.04 -27.58
CA VAL A 688 16.19 -2.69 -26.36
C VAL A 688 17.15 -3.84 -26.68
N SER A 689 16.87 -4.63 -27.71
CA SER A 689 17.69 -5.78 -28.13
C SER A 689 18.89 -5.43 -29.02
N ASP A 690 19.14 -4.15 -29.32
CA ASP A 690 20.27 -3.76 -30.16
C ASP A 690 21.62 -4.01 -29.48
N VAL A 691 22.28 -5.06 -29.94
CA VAL A 691 23.66 -5.45 -29.58
C VAL A 691 24.67 -5.15 -30.70
N THR A 692 24.21 -4.65 -31.85
CA THR A 692 25.06 -4.45 -33.04
C THR A 692 25.51 -3.00 -33.18
N TYR A 693 24.59 -2.05 -33.11
CA TYR A 693 24.87 -0.64 -33.39
C TYR A 693 25.12 0.16 -32.11
N TYR A 694 24.41 -0.14 -31.03
CA TYR A 694 24.60 0.53 -29.74
C TYR A 694 26.04 0.51 -29.24
N PRO A 695 26.79 -0.62 -29.24
CA PRO A 695 28.18 -0.62 -28.80
C PRO A 695 29.08 0.27 -29.68
N VAL A 696 28.80 0.34 -30.98
CA VAL A 696 29.53 1.21 -31.93
C VAL A 696 29.29 2.68 -31.60
N PHE A 697 28.02 3.06 -31.35
CA PHE A 697 27.69 4.40 -30.88
C PHE A 697 28.31 4.72 -29.53
N LYS A 698 28.18 3.84 -28.53
CA LYS A 698 28.75 4.02 -27.19
C LYS A 698 30.28 4.24 -27.24
N LYS A 699 30.97 3.53 -28.14
CA LYS A 699 32.43 3.62 -28.30
C LYS A 699 32.89 4.85 -29.07
N HIS A 700 32.14 5.29 -30.09
CA HIS A 700 32.64 6.25 -31.07
C HIS A 700 31.84 7.56 -31.15
N CYS A 701 30.63 7.62 -30.58
CA CYS A 701 29.79 8.80 -30.50
C CYS A 701 29.93 9.48 -29.14
N VAL A 702 31.00 10.26 -29.00
CA VAL A 702 31.21 11.18 -27.87
C VAL A 702 31.18 12.61 -28.39
N PRO A 703 30.84 13.62 -27.56
CA PRO A 703 30.81 15.01 -27.98
C PRO A 703 32.02 15.38 -28.86
N PRO A 704 31.79 15.95 -30.05
CA PRO A 704 30.55 16.61 -30.51
C PRO A 704 29.48 15.69 -31.14
N CYS A 705 29.62 14.36 -31.07
CA CYS A 705 28.61 13.38 -31.48
C CYS A 705 27.62 13.16 -30.33
N TYR A 706 26.45 13.81 -30.39
CA TYR A 706 25.40 13.75 -29.37
C TYR A 706 24.52 12.52 -29.59
N MET A 707 24.66 11.52 -28.72
CA MET A 707 24.08 10.20 -28.96
C MET A 707 22.54 10.19 -28.94
N ASP A 708 21.92 11.00 -28.09
CA ASP A 708 20.47 11.24 -27.97
C ASP A 708 19.83 11.88 -29.22
N GLU A 709 20.62 12.55 -30.06
CA GLU A 709 20.13 13.12 -31.33
C GLU A 709 20.33 12.19 -32.54
N HIS A 710 21.15 11.14 -32.41
CA HIS A 710 21.66 10.39 -33.56
C HIS A 710 21.47 8.88 -33.49
N TYR A 711 21.45 8.28 -32.29
CA TYR A 711 21.39 6.82 -32.15
C TYR A 711 20.06 6.25 -32.64
N LEU A 712 18.93 6.63 -32.03
CA LEU A 712 17.61 6.08 -32.40
C LEU A 712 17.22 6.41 -33.86
N PRO A 713 17.41 7.65 -34.37
CA PRO A 713 17.14 7.97 -35.78
C PRO A 713 17.94 7.09 -36.75
N THR A 714 19.21 6.84 -36.45
CA THR A 714 20.09 6.02 -37.29
C THR A 714 19.71 4.54 -37.20
N LEU A 715 19.46 4.03 -35.99
CA LEU A 715 19.04 2.64 -35.78
C LEU A 715 17.75 2.34 -36.53
N VAL A 716 16.73 3.18 -36.38
CA VAL A 716 15.43 2.92 -37.01
C VAL A 716 15.50 3.08 -38.54
N ASN A 717 16.29 4.03 -39.05
CA ASN A 717 16.55 4.14 -40.50
C ASN A 717 17.28 2.91 -41.05
N LYS A 718 18.18 2.28 -40.28
CA LYS A 718 18.86 1.04 -40.71
C LYS A 718 17.97 -0.20 -40.64
N VAL A 719 17.16 -0.32 -39.59
CA VAL A 719 16.44 -1.57 -39.30
C VAL A 719 15.03 -1.57 -39.87
N CYS A 720 14.33 -0.42 -39.91
CA CYS A 720 12.92 -0.33 -40.31
C CYS A 720 12.53 1.00 -41.00
N PRO A 721 13.17 1.42 -42.11
CA PRO A 721 12.96 2.75 -42.70
C PRO A 721 11.55 3.03 -43.24
N ARG A 722 10.75 1.99 -43.52
CA ARG A 722 9.38 2.13 -44.08
C ARG A 722 8.28 2.27 -43.03
N LEU A 723 8.63 2.13 -41.74
CA LEU A 723 7.68 2.03 -40.64
C LEU A 723 7.77 3.22 -39.68
N THR A 724 8.45 4.28 -40.10
CA THR A 724 8.53 5.56 -39.38
C THR A 724 8.02 6.69 -40.23
N SER A 725 7.36 7.63 -39.58
CA SER A 725 6.87 8.86 -40.22
C SER A 725 7.97 9.89 -40.49
N ASN A 726 9.19 9.65 -39.98
CA ASN A 726 10.33 10.59 -39.99
C ASN A 726 10.02 11.94 -39.32
N ARG A 727 8.96 12.01 -38.52
CA ARG A 727 8.58 13.16 -37.69
C ARG A 727 8.33 12.75 -36.24
N SER A 728 8.51 13.68 -35.32
CA SER A 728 8.12 13.52 -33.91
C SER A 728 6.64 13.86 -33.73
N ILE A 729 6.02 13.36 -32.67
CA ILE A 729 4.71 13.85 -32.20
C ILE A 729 4.81 15.20 -31.47
N THR A 730 6.02 15.73 -31.27
CA THR A 730 6.25 16.95 -30.51
C THR A 730 6.59 18.14 -31.40
N TRP A 731 5.86 19.24 -31.27
CA TRP A 731 6.15 20.52 -31.91
C TRP A 731 7.15 21.34 -31.08
N ALA A 732 8.05 22.05 -31.75
CA ALA A 732 8.94 23.03 -31.12
C ALA A 732 9.26 24.15 -32.12
N ASP A 733 9.31 25.40 -31.65
CA ASP A 733 9.64 26.55 -32.48
C ASP A 733 11.15 26.77 -32.59
N TRP A 734 11.66 26.72 -33.82
CA TRP A 734 13.07 26.93 -34.16
C TRP A 734 13.32 28.24 -34.94
N SER A 735 12.31 29.10 -35.08
CA SER A 735 12.39 30.36 -35.84
C SER A 735 13.48 31.31 -35.35
N GLY A 736 13.84 31.24 -34.06
CA GLY A 736 14.91 32.03 -33.44
C GLY A 736 16.33 31.66 -33.86
N GLY A 737 16.55 30.59 -34.63
CA GLY A 737 17.84 30.25 -35.24
C GLY A 737 18.97 29.80 -34.30
N GLY A 738 18.66 29.57 -33.01
CA GLY A 738 19.62 29.14 -31.98
C GLY A 738 19.86 27.62 -31.94
N SER A 739 20.72 27.19 -31.01
CA SER A 739 21.00 25.76 -30.73
C SER A 739 19.89 25.06 -29.94
N HIS A 740 18.90 25.81 -29.45
CA HIS A 740 17.74 25.31 -28.71
C HIS A 740 16.46 25.97 -29.24
N PRO A 741 15.30 25.28 -29.17
CA PRO A 741 14.03 25.86 -29.57
C PRO A 741 13.58 26.94 -28.58
N MET A 742 12.73 27.85 -29.04
CA MET A 742 12.18 28.95 -28.26
C MET A 742 11.47 28.44 -27.00
N THR A 743 11.60 29.16 -25.89
CA THR A 743 10.89 28.86 -24.63
C THR A 743 9.73 29.83 -24.45
N PHE A 744 8.53 29.28 -24.22
CA PHE A 744 7.30 30.04 -24.04
C PHE A 744 7.11 30.40 -22.57
N LEU A 745 6.87 31.69 -22.30
CA LEU A 745 6.58 32.25 -20.98
C LEU A 745 5.09 32.55 -20.86
N LYS A 746 4.66 32.92 -19.64
CA LYS A 746 3.25 33.21 -19.31
C LYS A 746 2.52 34.09 -20.35
N LYS A 747 3.20 35.09 -20.90
CA LYS A 747 2.65 36.07 -21.85
C LYS A 747 2.42 35.51 -23.26
N ASP A 748 3.10 34.41 -23.60
CA ASP A 748 3.08 33.83 -24.94
C ASP A 748 1.91 32.84 -25.10
N VAL A 749 1.31 32.39 -23.99
CA VAL A 749 0.21 31.43 -23.99
C VAL A 749 -1.13 32.13 -24.11
N THR A 750 -1.73 32.01 -25.29
CA THR A 750 -3.09 32.43 -25.62
C THR A 750 -3.82 31.30 -26.33
N GLU A 751 -5.16 31.30 -26.30
CA GLU A 751 -5.98 30.29 -26.99
C GLU A 751 -5.66 30.23 -28.49
N LYS A 752 -5.66 31.40 -29.14
CA LYS A 752 -5.29 31.55 -30.56
C LYS A 752 -3.90 30.98 -30.88
N PHE A 753 -2.93 31.15 -29.97
CA PHE A 753 -1.58 30.60 -30.15
C PHE A 753 -1.56 29.07 -30.04
N LEU A 754 -2.26 28.49 -29.07
CA LEU A 754 -2.31 27.03 -28.92
C LEU A 754 -3.09 26.35 -30.06
N GLU A 755 -4.16 26.99 -30.54
CA GLU A 755 -4.89 26.56 -31.74
C GLU A 755 -4.03 26.63 -33.00
N SER A 756 -3.23 27.70 -33.18
CA SER A 756 -2.35 27.84 -34.35
C SER A 756 -1.23 26.80 -34.36
N VAL A 757 -0.68 26.44 -33.20
CA VAL A 757 0.35 25.40 -33.07
C VAL A 757 -0.16 24.02 -33.50
N GLY A 758 -1.45 23.74 -33.31
CA GLY A 758 -2.08 22.47 -33.66
C GLY A 758 -2.61 22.35 -35.10
N SER A 759 -2.77 23.46 -35.83
CA SER A 759 -3.58 23.50 -37.06
C SER A 759 -2.89 24.06 -38.33
N GLU A 760 -1.72 24.69 -38.22
CA GLU A 760 -1.09 25.42 -39.35
C GLU A 760 -0.16 24.57 -40.25
N LEU A 761 -0.07 23.25 -40.06
CA LEU A 761 0.83 22.40 -40.85
C LEU A 761 0.08 21.17 -41.39
N ASN A 762 0.20 20.95 -42.70
CA ASN A 762 -0.26 19.71 -43.35
C ASN A 762 0.88 18.69 -43.36
N CYS A 763 0.60 17.45 -42.94
CA CYS A 763 1.55 16.35 -42.96
C CYS A 763 0.87 15.05 -43.40
N SER A 764 1.70 14.04 -43.71
CA SER A 764 1.19 12.70 -44.00
C SER A 764 0.88 11.94 -42.70
N TYR A 765 -0.27 11.29 -42.68
CA TYR A 765 -0.71 10.33 -41.67
C TYR A 765 -1.41 9.16 -42.37
N ASN A 766 -0.89 7.94 -42.19
CA ASN A 766 -1.35 6.72 -42.87
C ASN A 766 -1.54 6.91 -44.40
N GLY A 767 -0.60 7.62 -45.04
CA GLY A 767 -0.61 7.89 -46.49
C GLY A 767 -1.59 8.98 -46.96
N LYS A 768 -2.34 9.62 -46.05
CA LYS A 768 -3.27 10.72 -46.36
C LYS A 768 -2.77 12.05 -45.79
N MET A 769 -3.25 13.16 -46.34
CA MET A 769 -2.99 14.49 -45.77
C MET A 769 -3.81 14.66 -44.49
N SER A 770 -3.17 15.13 -43.43
CA SER A 770 -3.77 15.43 -42.12
C SER A 770 -3.35 16.81 -41.64
N SER A 771 -4.27 17.50 -40.97
CA SER A 771 -4.01 18.75 -40.26
C SER A 771 -3.44 18.54 -38.85
N ILE A 772 -3.46 17.30 -38.32
CA ILE A 772 -2.91 16.95 -37.00
C ILE A 772 -1.51 16.38 -37.19
N CYS A 773 -0.50 17.21 -36.97
CA CYS A 773 0.91 16.85 -37.20
C CYS A 773 1.74 16.67 -35.94
N PHE A 774 1.31 17.28 -34.84
CA PHE A 774 1.94 17.19 -33.54
C PHE A 774 0.85 17.03 -32.49
N LEU A 775 1.08 16.17 -31.51
CA LEU A 775 0.16 15.92 -30.41
C LEU A 775 0.53 16.73 -29.17
N PHE A 776 1.80 17.14 -29.06
CA PHE A 776 2.33 17.88 -27.92
C PHE A 776 3.15 19.08 -28.35
N GLY A 777 3.07 20.20 -27.65
CA GLY A 777 3.97 21.35 -27.80
C GLY A 777 5.08 21.34 -26.75
N ARG A 778 6.32 21.73 -27.09
CA ARG A 778 7.48 21.72 -26.17
C ARG A 778 7.92 23.12 -25.71
N LYS A 779 8.75 23.13 -24.67
CA LYS A 779 9.44 24.32 -24.12
C LYS A 779 8.50 25.33 -23.46
N PHE A 780 7.46 24.84 -22.78
CA PHE A 780 6.61 25.66 -21.92
C PHE A 780 7.28 25.83 -20.55
N HIS A 781 7.62 27.07 -20.19
CA HIS A 781 8.25 27.39 -18.92
C HIS A 781 7.25 27.20 -17.77
N PRO A 782 7.65 26.84 -16.53
CA PRO A 782 6.72 26.63 -15.42
C PRO A 782 5.70 27.77 -15.19
N SER A 783 6.05 29.02 -15.53
CA SER A 783 5.15 30.17 -15.49
C SER A 783 3.89 30.08 -16.39
N THR A 784 3.86 29.19 -17.39
CA THR A 784 2.73 29.02 -18.30
C THR A 784 1.60 28.16 -17.73
N LEU A 785 1.78 27.58 -16.54
CA LEU A 785 0.86 26.58 -15.98
C LEU A 785 -0.55 27.13 -15.83
N GLN A 786 -0.65 28.27 -15.15
CA GLN A 786 -1.92 28.93 -14.86
C GLN A 786 -2.65 29.39 -16.14
N PRO A 787 -1.98 30.01 -17.14
CA PRO A 787 -2.59 30.27 -18.44
C PRO A 787 -3.10 29.02 -19.17
N VAL A 788 -2.31 27.93 -19.24
CA VAL A 788 -2.73 26.71 -19.94
C VAL A 788 -3.92 26.06 -19.23
N LEU A 789 -3.90 25.99 -17.90
CA LEU A 789 -5.03 25.48 -17.10
C LEU A 789 -6.34 26.22 -17.36
N ARG A 790 -6.29 27.53 -17.58
CA ARG A 790 -7.48 28.33 -17.91
C ARG A 790 -8.02 28.04 -19.31
N ILE A 791 -7.14 27.72 -20.25
CA ILE A 791 -7.49 27.47 -21.66
C ILE A 791 -7.86 26.01 -21.90
N ALA A 792 -7.33 25.09 -21.09
CA ALA A 792 -7.48 23.64 -21.27
C ALA A 792 -8.93 23.14 -21.42
N PRO A 793 -9.93 23.62 -20.67
CA PRO A 793 -11.32 23.21 -20.89
C PRO A 793 -11.83 23.51 -22.29
N THR A 794 -11.51 24.70 -22.83
CA THR A 794 -11.89 25.08 -24.19
C THR A 794 -11.07 24.36 -25.26
N LEU A 795 -9.75 24.31 -25.09
CA LEU A 795 -8.82 23.69 -26.05
C LEU A 795 -9.01 22.17 -26.17
N LEU A 796 -9.36 21.49 -25.08
CA LEU A 796 -9.46 20.04 -25.02
C LEU A 796 -10.92 19.54 -24.98
N GLY A 797 -11.90 20.43 -24.86
CA GLY A 797 -13.33 20.11 -24.93
C GLY A 797 -13.91 19.51 -23.65
N PHE A 798 -13.44 19.96 -22.48
CA PHE A 798 -13.93 19.56 -21.14
C PHE A 798 -14.86 20.61 -20.49
N GLY A 799 -15.48 21.49 -21.28
CA GLY A 799 -16.31 22.62 -20.83
C GLY A 799 -17.80 22.33 -20.80
#